data_AF-A0ABD3Q8F1-F1
#
_entry.id   AF-A0ABD3Q8F1-F1
#
_cell.length_a   1.000
_cell.length_b   1.000
_cell.length_c   1.000
_cell.angle_alpha   90.00
_cell.angle_beta   90.00
_cell.angle_gamma   90.00
#
_symmetry.space_group_name_H-M   'P 1'
#
loop_
_entity.id
_entity.type
_entity.pdbx_description
1 polymer ?
#
loop_
_entity_poly.entity_id
_entity_poly.type
_entity_poly.pdbx_seq_one_letter_code
_entity_poly.pdbx_strand_id
1 'polypeptide(L)'
;MATKVGDEVELATVTEEDDAEELSLIGLSSPERCRLSRPLGSASRWDNALSPIKRYKAKIEGILYRGQTHISSSSLLGSSPDGSSSTTRHLVCLAIVFVVLLAGVFHLGRLEAKKEVGGGGIDAYDVGKAKSKSKVGAFTRGHLEATRVEANKVLTLLEEYYFGKDKAYDMLMKSWLDPWEFDEVHWPEKHERNAKLVDTLARALVTDEQKTFLVGAIGSSVMAGHDNCHYDSYQAQMERLWQPVWEAAGMNFVFQNAGEGGGCGDSFQNQGFCITQNVSPNVDIVHWSWTYFGEPSKEVEALVRWTQLLPKQPPVHQFNAGNIPGGESQLAKHYAKYCINCFYMRTAFENGGHDFESERNRAVDPFDRFGWGYVGDGYHNTTRYGERETDDVRKNSLGVVMRNWHPGPMGFQITSDAFTYVYTQALLIALDLIETDMNDGKDPRDTWSASKRQPLLKTDLPAPILCDPEYCVVDEPPKCLNFELPTFGKPGASVEDPGDELNPYKDHYQNWTVWHAPNDLWYMVDQDDISFFQHRPEKDICRHLDACGGISAQSVNDGMVVFRLPKMSVGLVIICGMSEGRSAAEMFINNTAIEISYNTVPVNPEEMDIYPWAGKCTRVMKRFPTSGRQSETPTGHAYLAVNVVADMEKPFLITQVITL
;
A
#
# COMPACT_ATOMS: atom_id res chain seq x y z
N MET A 1 -26.24 -64.55 31.37
CA MET A 1 -25.68 -64.91 30.05
C MET A 1 -26.16 -63.88 29.04
N ALA A 2 -25.38 -63.13 28.29
CA ALA A 2 -24.00 -62.66 28.40
C ALA A 2 -23.92 -61.36 27.55
N THR A 3 -23.07 -60.45 28.00
CA THR A 3 -22.64 -59.12 27.53
C THR A 3 -22.25 -58.93 26.04
N LYS A 4 -22.45 -57.69 25.54
CA LYS A 4 -21.54 -56.81 24.74
C LYS A 4 -22.30 -55.50 24.47
N VAL A 5 -21.92 -54.26 24.80
CA VAL A 5 -20.66 -53.48 24.83
C VAL A 5 -19.98 -53.36 23.48
N GLY A 6 -19.98 -52.12 22.95
CA GLY A 6 -19.27 -51.67 21.76
C GLY A 6 -19.80 -50.32 21.29
N ASP A 7 -19.27 -49.24 21.87
CA ASP A 7 -19.40 -47.87 21.37
C ASP A 7 -18.59 -47.73 20.07
N GLU A 8 -19.18 -47.17 19.02
CA GLU A 8 -18.46 -46.62 17.87
C GLU A 8 -18.68 -45.10 17.87
N VAL A 9 -17.55 -44.39 17.94
CA VAL A 9 -17.44 -42.94 17.81
C VAL A 9 -17.48 -42.62 16.32
N GLU A 10 -18.56 -42.00 15.88
CA GLU A 10 -18.66 -41.43 14.53
C GLU A 10 -18.00 -40.04 14.55
N LEU A 11 -16.84 -39.93 13.91
CA LEU A 11 -16.20 -38.64 13.63
C LEU A 11 -17.05 -37.92 12.57
N ALA A 12 -17.79 -36.89 13.00
CA ALA A 12 -18.37 -35.93 12.09
C ALA A 12 -17.26 -35.03 11.53
N THR A 13 -16.90 -35.24 10.26
CA THR A 13 -16.23 -34.26 9.43
C THR A 13 -17.18 -33.08 9.24
N VAL A 14 -16.86 -31.93 9.83
CA VAL A 14 -17.50 -30.65 9.54
C VAL A 14 -16.96 -30.20 8.18
N THR A 15 -17.81 -30.22 7.17
CA THR A 15 -17.56 -29.59 5.87
C THR A 15 -17.85 -28.10 6.03
N GLU A 16 -16.83 -27.26 5.80
CA GLU A 16 -16.99 -25.82 5.56
C GLU A 16 -17.68 -25.63 4.20
N GLU A 17 -19.00 -25.68 4.20
CA GLU A 17 -19.87 -25.14 3.15
C GLU A 17 -20.87 -24.23 3.86
N ASP A 18 -20.56 -22.95 3.99
CA ASP A 18 -21.53 -21.87 4.21
C ASP A 18 -20.75 -20.54 4.15
N ASP A 19 -20.64 -19.97 2.94
CA ASP A 19 -20.37 -18.54 2.68
C ASP A 19 -20.35 -18.21 1.16
N ALA A 20 -20.62 -19.18 0.27
CA ALA A 20 -20.61 -18.96 -1.18
C ALA A 20 -22.00 -18.66 -1.81
N GLU A 21 -23.10 -18.63 -1.05
CA GLU A 21 -24.45 -18.59 -1.64
C GLU A 21 -25.14 -17.21 -1.68
N GLU A 22 -24.43 -16.10 -1.42
CA GLU A 22 -25.01 -14.74 -1.50
C GLU A 22 -24.34 -13.82 -2.53
N LEU A 23 -23.85 -14.35 -3.66
CA LEU A 23 -23.29 -13.55 -4.78
C LEU A 23 -23.86 -13.87 -6.17
N SER A 24 -24.97 -14.60 -6.27
CA SER A 24 -25.52 -15.05 -7.57
C SER A 24 -26.62 -14.18 -8.19
N LEU A 25 -26.92 -12.97 -7.68
CA LEU A 25 -28.01 -12.13 -8.20
C LEU A 25 -27.67 -10.64 -8.31
N ILE A 26 -26.91 -10.26 -9.34
CA ILE A 26 -27.03 -8.92 -9.94
C ILE A 26 -27.27 -9.10 -11.45
N GLY A 27 -28.52 -8.88 -11.83
CA GLY A 27 -29.04 -9.08 -13.18
C GLY A 27 -28.50 -8.06 -14.19
N LEU A 28 -27.98 -8.59 -15.30
CA LEU A 28 -27.64 -7.87 -16.52
C LEU A 28 -28.91 -7.38 -17.24
N SER A 29 -29.02 -6.07 -17.49
CA SER A 29 -29.99 -5.51 -18.45
C SER A 29 -29.33 -5.23 -19.81
N SER A 30 -29.98 -5.76 -20.85
CA SER A 30 -29.69 -5.76 -22.29
C SER A 30 -29.37 -4.39 -22.95
N PRO A 31 -28.69 -4.35 -24.13
CA PRO A 31 -28.11 -3.14 -24.71
C PRO A 31 -28.93 -2.54 -25.88
N GLU A 32 -28.84 -1.22 -26.06
CA GLU A 32 -29.15 -0.56 -27.34
C GLU A 32 -27.90 0.01 -28.00
N ARG A 33 -27.76 -0.30 -29.29
CA ARG A 33 -26.63 -0.02 -30.18
C ARG A 33 -26.64 1.43 -30.67
N CYS A 34 -25.47 2.05 -30.74
CA CYS A 34 -25.13 2.99 -31.80
C CYS A 34 -23.72 2.75 -32.34
N ARG A 35 -23.63 2.19 -33.55
CA ARG A 35 -22.41 2.12 -34.35
C ARG A 35 -22.29 3.40 -35.17
N LEU A 36 -21.19 4.13 -35.00
CA LEU A 36 -20.65 5.04 -36.01
C LEU A 36 -19.16 4.75 -36.16
N SER A 37 -18.82 4.07 -37.25
CA SER A 37 -17.44 3.85 -37.68
C SER A 37 -16.94 5.08 -38.46
N ARG A 38 -15.72 5.54 -38.13
CA ARG A 38 -14.89 6.36 -39.03
C ARG A 38 -13.51 5.69 -39.17
N PRO A 39 -12.90 5.72 -40.37
CA PRO A 39 -11.59 5.14 -40.58
C PRO A 39 -10.49 6.08 -40.07
N LEU A 40 -9.54 5.52 -39.30
CA LEU A 40 -8.30 6.18 -38.93
C LEU A 40 -7.27 5.94 -40.04
N GLY A 41 -6.80 7.04 -40.64
CA GLY A 41 -5.65 7.05 -41.54
C GLY A 41 -4.36 7.15 -40.74
N SER A 42 -3.40 6.28 -41.06
CA SER A 42 -2.05 6.28 -40.51
C SER A 42 -1.18 7.34 -41.21
N ALA A 43 -0.49 8.16 -40.42
CA ALA A 43 0.72 8.86 -40.84
C ALA A 43 1.58 9.18 -39.62
N SER A 44 2.83 8.71 -39.67
CA SER A 44 3.89 8.93 -38.70
C SER A 44 4.16 10.41 -38.47
N ARG A 45 4.21 10.83 -37.20
CA ARG A 45 4.54 12.21 -36.82
C ARG A 45 5.31 12.26 -35.49
N TRP A 46 6.59 11.90 -35.53
CA TRP A 46 7.52 12.02 -34.41
C TRP A 46 8.74 12.83 -34.84
N ASP A 47 8.63 14.16 -34.82
CA ASP A 47 9.78 15.07 -35.01
C ASP A 47 9.64 16.40 -34.23
N ASN A 48 8.77 16.47 -33.21
CA ASN A 48 8.56 17.71 -32.41
C ASN A 48 8.61 17.49 -30.88
N ALA A 49 9.59 16.73 -30.37
CA ALA A 49 9.74 16.44 -28.94
C ALA A 49 9.94 17.69 -28.04
N LEU A 50 10.38 18.83 -28.61
CA LEU A 50 10.63 20.06 -27.84
C LEU A 50 9.36 20.80 -27.38
N SER A 51 8.20 20.58 -28.03
CA SER A 51 6.95 21.26 -27.65
C SER A 51 6.30 20.66 -26.39
N PRO A 52 6.17 19.33 -26.25
CA PRO A 52 5.65 18.71 -25.03
C PRO A 52 6.50 19.02 -23.78
N ILE A 53 7.82 18.92 -23.86
CA ILE A 53 8.73 19.15 -22.71
C ILE A 53 8.58 20.56 -22.14
N LYS A 54 8.55 21.60 -23.00
CA LYS A 54 8.36 22.99 -22.57
C LYS A 54 7.02 23.20 -21.86
N ARG A 55 5.96 22.48 -22.26
CA ARG A 55 4.64 22.57 -21.63
C ARG A 55 4.62 21.88 -20.27
N TYR A 56 5.21 20.70 -20.15
CA TYR A 56 5.36 20.01 -18.86
C TYR A 56 6.15 20.87 -17.88
N LYS A 57 7.29 21.44 -18.31
CA LYS A 57 8.10 22.34 -17.47
C LYS A 57 7.29 23.54 -16.96
N ALA A 58 6.61 24.26 -17.85
CA ALA A 58 5.84 25.45 -17.47
C ALA A 58 4.69 25.14 -16.50
N LYS A 59 4.04 23.98 -16.63
CA LYS A 59 2.95 23.59 -15.73
C LYS A 59 3.46 23.06 -14.40
N ILE A 60 4.54 22.27 -14.37
CA ILE A 60 5.21 21.85 -13.12
C ILE A 60 5.64 23.10 -12.34
N GLU A 61 6.30 24.06 -13.02
CA GLU A 61 6.63 25.36 -12.43
C GLU A 61 5.36 26.09 -11.94
N GLY A 62 4.27 26.09 -12.72
CA GLY A 62 2.98 26.68 -12.31
C GLY A 62 2.32 26.02 -11.10
N ILE A 63 2.44 24.70 -10.95
CA ILE A 63 1.98 23.93 -9.77
C ILE A 63 2.80 24.35 -8.54
N LEU A 64 4.12 24.54 -8.71
CA LEU A 64 5.01 24.99 -7.63
C LEU A 64 4.73 26.45 -7.22
N TYR A 65 4.47 27.35 -8.18
CA TYR A 65 4.29 28.78 -7.90
C TYR A 65 2.92 29.15 -7.31
N ARG A 66 1.83 28.44 -7.64
CA ARG A 66 0.50 28.79 -7.10
C ARG A 66 0.33 28.55 -5.59
N GLY A 67 1.21 27.74 -4.97
CA GLY A 67 1.27 27.59 -3.51
C GLY A 67 1.81 28.81 -2.75
N GLN A 68 2.36 29.82 -3.44
CA GLN A 68 3.03 30.97 -2.79
C GLN A 68 2.13 32.17 -2.49
N THR A 69 0.85 32.20 -2.93
CA THR A 69 0.07 33.47 -2.98
C THR A 69 -0.95 33.70 -1.86
N HIS A 70 -0.87 33.00 -0.72
CA HIS A 70 -1.72 33.31 0.45
C HIS A 70 -1.01 33.10 1.80
N ILE A 71 -0.04 33.97 2.12
CA ILE A 71 0.35 34.22 3.52
C ILE A 71 0.51 35.73 3.70
N SER A 72 -0.56 36.39 4.14
CA SER A 72 -0.54 37.76 4.63
C SER A 72 0.07 37.79 6.03
N SER A 73 1.21 38.47 6.16
CA SER A 73 1.97 38.66 7.39
C SER A 73 1.27 39.62 8.37
N SER A 74 1.03 39.15 9.59
CA SER A 74 0.74 40.01 10.74
C SER A 74 1.89 39.92 11.75
N SER A 75 2.59 41.04 11.88
CA SER A 75 3.69 41.33 12.80
C SER A 75 3.24 41.41 14.26
N LEU A 76 3.96 40.76 15.19
CA LEU A 76 3.98 41.15 16.61
C LEU A 76 5.41 41.05 17.17
N LEU A 77 5.90 42.20 17.62
CA LEU A 77 7.11 42.44 18.40
C LEU A 77 6.88 42.05 19.86
N GLY A 78 7.89 41.45 20.51
CA GLY A 78 7.91 41.23 21.96
C GLY A 78 9.32 40.88 22.45
N SER A 79 9.81 41.66 23.40
CA SER A 79 11.19 41.84 23.85
C SER A 79 11.70 40.82 24.89
N SER A 80 13.01 40.54 24.86
CA SER A 80 13.82 39.89 25.92
C SER A 80 13.90 40.71 27.22
N PRO A 81 14.31 40.05 28.33
CA PRO A 81 15.58 40.47 28.95
C PRO A 81 16.50 39.33 29.42
N ASP A 82 17.77 39.72 29.59
CA ASP A 82 18.97 38.96 29.95
C ASP A 82 18.99 38.32 31.35
N GLY A 83 19.86 37.31 31.52
CA GLY A 83 20.29 36.85 32.85
C GLY A 83 21.18 35.59 32.93
N SER A 84 22.48 35.74 32.68
CA SER A 84 23.64 35.10 33.36
C SER A 84 23.50 33.68 34.01
N SER A 85 24.36 32.73 33.62
CA SER A 85 25.42 32.19 34.50
C SER A 85 26.42 31.27 33.76
N SER A 86 27.69 31.38 34.13
CA SER A 86 28.88 30.88 33.42
C SER A 86 29.36 29.48 33.88
N THR A 87 28.53 28.68 34.52
CA THR A 87 28.92 27.36 35.05
C THR A 87 28.39 26.17 34.24
N THR A 88 27.46 26.39 33.31
CA THR A 88 26.82 25.33 32.50
C THR A 88 27.70 24.83 31.33
N ARG A 89 28.69 25.60 30.89
CA ARG A 89 29.52 25.24 29.72
C ARG A 89 30.45 24.04 29.94
N HIS A 90 30.89 23.78 31.17
CA HIS A 90 31.77 22.63 31.43
C HIS A 90 31.01 21.29 31.56
N LEU A 91 29.76 21.32 32.04
CA LEU A 91 28.90 20.13 32.09
C LEU A 91 28.40 19.71 30.70
N VAL A 92 28.10 20.67 29.82
CA VAL A 92 27.70 20.38 28.43
C VAL A 92 28.86 19.78 27.62
N CYS A 93 30.09 20.28 27.79
CA CYS A 93 31.25 19.67 27.12
C CYS A 93 31.53 18.23 27.59
N LEU A 94 31.39 17.93 28.89
CA LEU A 94 31.57 16.57 29.39
C LEU A 94 30.48 15.60 28.90
N ALA A 95 29.23 16.06 28.84
CA ALA A 95 28.12 15.27 28.29
C ALA A 95 28.33 14.97 26.78
N ILE A 96 28.81 15.95 26.01
CA ILE A 96 29.12 15.76 24.57
C ILE A 96 30.27 14.75 24.40
N VAL A 97 31.34 14.84 25.19
CA VAL A 97 32.45 13.87 25.12
C VAL A 97 32.00 12.46 25.49
N PHE A 98 31.14 12.33 26.51
CA PHE A 98 30.60 11.03 26.92
C PHE A 98 29.70 10.41 25.84
N VAL A 99 28.85 11.21 25.19
CA VAL A 99 28.00 10.76 24.07
C VAL A 99 28.84 10.36 22.85
N VAL A 100 29.90 11.10 22.54
CA VAL A 100 30.82 10.75 21.44
C VAL A 100 31.59 9.45 21.72
N LEU A 101 31.99 9.21 22.97
CA LEU A 101 32.62 7.95 23.37
C LEU A 101 31.65 6.76 23.29
N LEU A 102 30.41 6.92 23.74
CA LEU A 102 29.37 5.89 23.61
C LEU A 102 29.04 5.60 22.14
N ALA A 103 28.97 6.62 21.29
CA ALA A 103 28.78 6.45 19.86
C ALA A 103 29.96 5.69 19.22
N GLY A 104 31.20 5.96 19.65
CA GLY A 104 32.39 5.23 19.21
C GLY A 104 32.39 3.75 19.60
N VAL A 105 32.03 3.44 20.85
CA VAL A 105 31.92 2.05 21.35
C VAL A 105 30.79 1.30 20.62
N PHE A 106 29.64 1.94 20.42
CA PHE A 106 28.53 1.37 19.65
C PHE A 106 28.93 1.09 18.19
N HIS A 107 29.69 2.00 17.57
CA HIS A 107 30.15 1.81 16.19
C HIS A 107 31.17 0.67 16.04
N LEU A 108 32.07 0.50 17.03
CA LEU A 108 33.00 -0.63 17.05
C LEU A 108 32.28 -1.97 17.22
N GLY A 109 31.29 -2.06 18.13
CA GLY A 109 30.48 -3.27 18.30
C GLY A 109 29.71 -3.66 17.03
N ARG A 110 29.24 -2.67 16.25
CA ARG A 110 28.56 -2.92 14.97
C ARG A 110 29.48 -3.42 13.85
N LEU A 111 30.77 -3.10 13.91
CA LEU A 111 31.76 -3.56 12.93
C LEU A 111 32.19 -5.00 13.20
N GLU A 112 32.22 -5.42 14.46
CA GLU A 112 32.50 -6.81 14.84
C GLU A 112 31.31 -7.74 14.54
N ALA A 113 30.07 -7.31 14.80
CA ALA A 113 28.87 -8.09 14.47
C ALA A 113 28.69 -8.36 12.96
N LYS A 114 29.23 -7.51 12.09
CA LYS A 114 29.23 -7.74 10.63
C LYS A 114 30.24 -8.78 10.16
N LYS A 115 31.22 -9.16 11.00
CA LYS A 115 32.24 -10.15 10.65
C LYS A 115 31.77 -11.60 10.86
N GLU A 116 30.70 -11.81 11.65
CA GLU A 116 30.27 -13.16 12.03
C GLU A 116 29.09 -13.72 11.21
N VAL A 117 28.47 -12.93 10.32
CA VAL A 117 27.29 -13.39 9.52
C VAL A 117 27.61 -13.54 8.02
N GLY A 118 28.89 -13.69 7.65
CA GLY A 118 29.30 -13.91 6.26
C GLY A 118 29.57 -15.38 5.95
N GLY A 119 28.55 -16.15 5.53
CA GLY A 119 28.75 -17.53 5.11
C GLY A 119 27.58 -18.14 4.32
N GLY A 120 27.70 -18.12 2.99
CA GLY A 120 26.85 -18.86 2.02
C GLY A 120 25.89 -17.94 1.26
N GLY A 121 26.03 -17.62 -0.03
CA GLY A 121 26.85 -18.18 -1.09
C GLY A 121 25.96 -18.61 -2.26
N ILE A 122 25.62 -17.69 -3.16
CA ILE A 122 25.31 -17.98 -4.58
C ILE A 122 25.96 -16.85 -5.39
N ASP A 123 27.14 -17.14 -5.95
CA ASP A 123 27.76 -16.37 -7.02
C ASP A 123 27.38 -17.01 -8.36
N ALA A 124 26.89 -16.20 -9.31
CA ALA A 124 27.36 -16.18 -10.70
C ALA A 124 26.56 -15.17 -11.54
N TYR A 125 26.96 -13.91 -11.51
CA TYR A 125 27.06 -13.10 -12.73
C TYR A 125 28.24 -12.13 -12.58
N ASP A 126 29.32 -12.48 -13.26
CA ASP A 126 30.59 -11.79 -13.28
C ASP A 126 30.48 -10.53 -14.16
N VAL A 127 30.53 -9.35 -13.53
CA VAL A 127 30.74 -8.06 -14.21
C VAL A 127 31.98 -7.40 -13.62
N GLY A 128 33.14 -7.88 -14.07
CA GLY A 128 34.40 -7.21 -13.83
C GLY A 128 34.49 -5.87 -14.58
N LYS A 129 34.45 -4.76 -13.84
CA LYS A 129 35.28 -3.57 -14.10
C LYS A 129 35.26 -2.61 -12.91
N ALA A 130 36.44 -2.12 -12.56
CA ALA A 130 36.73 -1.27 -11.40
C ALA A 130 35.77 -0.07 -11.29
N LYS A 131 34.81 -0.14 -10.37
CA LYS A 131 33.98 1.02 -9.97
C LYS A 131 34.71 1.78 -8.87
N SER A 132 35.01 3.06 -9.15
CA SER A 132 35.24 4.04 -8.08
C SER A 132 34.08 3.93 -7.08
N LYS A 133 34.35 4.08 -5.78
CA LYS A 133 33.32 4.14 -4.73
C LYS A 133 32.47 5.41 -4.92
N SER A 134 31.63 5.43 -5.95
CA SER A 134 30.49 6.33 -6.04
C SER A 134 29.68 6.09 -4.77
N LYS A 135 29.48 7.15 -3.97
CA LYS A 135 28.62 7.07 -2.81
C LYS A 135 27.24 6.70 -3.33
N VAL A 136 26.78 5.49 -3.03
CA VAL A 136 25.45 4.98 -3.39
C VAL A 136 24.43 6.09 -3.16
N GLY A 137 23.67 6.42 -4.21
CA GLY A 137 22.59 7.39 -4.26
C GLY A 137 22.94 8.88 -4.27
N ALA A 138 24.15 9.32 -4.63
CA ALA A 138 24.33 10.72 -5.04
C ALA A 138 23.84 10.91 -6.48
N PHE A 139 23.07 11.96 -6.74
CA PHE A 139 22.60 12.32 -8.08
C PHE A 139 23.79 12.70 -8.98
N THR A 140 23.89 12.06 -10.15
CA THR A 140 24.93 12.35 -11.15
C THR A 140 24.38 12.22 -12.56
N ARG A 141 25.01 12.93 -13.52
CA ARG A 141 24.69 12.78 -14.95
C ARG A 141 24.82 11.32 -15.42
N GLY A 142 25.84 10.61 -14.94
CA GLY A 142 26.08 9.22 -15.31
C GLY A 142 24.97 8.28 -14.82
N HIS A 143 24.42 8.50 -13.62
CA HIS A 143 23.25 7.75 -13.15
C HIS A 143 22.03 8.06 -14.04
N LEU A 144 21.79 9.33 -14.38
CA LEU A 144 20.69 9.76 -15.24
C LEU A 144 20.72 9.07 -16.63
N GLU A 145 21.88 9.05 -17.27
CA GLU A 145 22.10 8.37 -18.56
C GLU A 145 21.93 6.85 -18.43
N ALA A 146 22.45 6.23 -17.36
CA ALA A 146 22.29 4.80 -17.12
C ALA A 146 20.82 4.41 -16.86
N THR A 147 20.10 5.18 -16.05
CA THR A 147 18.66 4.99 -15.78
C THR A 147 17.85 5.05 -17.06
N ARG A 148 18.15 6.02 -17.95
CA ARG A 148 17.49 6.13 -19.26
C ARG A 148 17.69 4.87 -20.11
N VAL A 149 18.91 4.31 -20.11
CA VAL A 149 19.20 3.08 -20.86
C VAL A 149 18.38 1.90 -20.35
N GLU A 150 18.37 1.67 -19.03
CA GLU A 150 17.59 0.57 -18.45
C GLU A 150 16.08 0.77 -18.61
N ALA A 151 15.58 2.00 -18.47
CA ALA A 151 14.18 2.35 -18.71
C ALA A 151 13.74 2.00 -20.14
N ASN A 152 14.54 2.36 -21.15
CA ASN A 152 14.24 2.01 -22.54
C ASN A 152 14.26 0.50 -22.77
N LYS A 153 15.18 -0.25 -22.15
CA LYS A 153 15.19 -1.72 -22.25
C LYS A 153 13.89 -2.33 -21.71
N VAL A 154 13.39 -1.84 -20.58
CA VAL A 154 12.12 -2.31 -20.01
C VAL A 154 10.95 -2.02 -20.96
N LEU A 155 10.86 -0.80 -21.51
CA LEU A 155 9.82 -0.48 -22.50
C LEU A 155 9.93 -1.37 -23.74
N THR A 156 11.12 -1.51 -24.33
CA THR A 156 11.33 -2.37 -25.49
C THR A 156 10.95 -3.81 -25.20
N LEU A 157 11.33 -4.36 -24.05
CA LEU A 157 10.97 -5.71 -23.64
C LEU A 157 9.46 -5.90 -23.59
N LEU A 158 8.73 -4.96 -22.97
CA LEU A 158 7.28 -5.03 -22.88
C LEU A 158 6.61 -4.84 -24.25
N GLU A 159 7.09 -3.90 -25.05
CA GLU A 159 6.58 -3.68 -26.41
C GLU A 159 6.79 -4.91 -27.30
N GLU A 160 7.95 -5.57 -27.23
CA GLU A 160 8.21 -6.81 -27.95
C GLU A 160 7.31 -7.95 -27.45
N TYR A 161 7.18 -8.11 -26.13
CA TYR A 161 6.34 -9.15 -25.53
C TYR A 161 4.86 -8.99 -25.91
N TYR A 162 4.35 -7.76 -25.94
CA TYR A 162 2.96 -7.48 -26.35
C TYR A 162 2.82 -7.17 -27.85
N PHE A 163 3.65 -7.77 -28.71
CA PHE A 163 3.53 -7.75 -30.18
C PHE A 163 3.60 -6.35 -30.83
N GLY A 164 4.42 -5.47 -30.26
CA GLY A 164 4.71 -4.14 -30.75
C GLY A 164 4.12 -3.02 -29.88
N LYS A 165 4.65 -1.81 -30.10
CA LYS A 165 4.30 -0.60 -29.34
C LYS A 165 2.81 -0.30 -29.30
N ASP A 166 2.12 -0.39 -30.43
CA ASP A 166 0.69 -0.02 -30.51
C ASP A 166 -0.18 -0.96 -29.66
N LYS A 167 0.09 -2.26 -29.70
CA LYS A 167 -0.67 -3.25 -28.94
C LYS A 167 -0.29 -3.24 -27.46
N ALA A 168 0.98 -3.02 -27.13
CA ALA A 168 1.39 -2.75 -25.75
C ALA A 168 0.70 -1.49 -25.19
N TYR A 169 0.58 -0.42 -25.99
CA TYR A 169 -0.15 0.78 -25.58
C TYR A 169 -1.64 0.48 -25.33
N ASP A 170 -2.29 -0.26 -26.22
CA ASP A 170 -3.69 -0.64 -26.05
C ASP A 170 -3.91 -1.46 -24.78
N MET A 171 -3.07 -2.47 -24.54
CA MET A 171 -3.19 -3.35 -23.37
C MET A 171 -2.77 -2.68 -22.06
N LEU A 172 -1.68 -1.92 -22.05
CA LEU A 172 -1.04 -1.43 -20.82
C LEU A 172 -1.38 0.03 -20.46
N MET A 173 -1.80 0.86 -21.44
CA MET A 173 -2.09 2.28 -21.22
C MET A 173 -3.59 2.61 -21.32
N LYS A 174 -4.35 1.96 -22.20
CA LYS A 174 -5.81 2.21 -22.36
C LYS A 174 -6.68 1.45 -21.37
N SER A 175 -6.09 0.56 -20.59
CA SER A 175 -6.80 -0.29 -19.62
C SER A 175 -6.90 0.34 -18.24
N TRP A 176 -6.67 1.65 -18.18
CA TRP A 176 -6.85 2.47 -17.00
C TRP A 176 -8.16 3.22 -17.09
N LEU A 177 -8.79 3.46 -15.94
CA LEU A 177 -10.06 4.18 -15.81
C LEU A 177 -10.07 5.48 -16.58
N ASP A 178 -8.97 6.22 -16.52
CA ASP A 178 -8.67 7.31 -17.42
C ASP A 178 -7.30 7.02 -18.09
N PRO A 179 -7.29 6.66 -19.40
CA PRO A 179 -6.09 6.29 -20.11
C PRO A 179 -4.95 7.30 -19.96
N TRP A 180 -3.72 6.79 -19.92
CA TRP A 180 -2.53 7.61 -19.85
C TRP A 180 -2.17 8.15 -21.23
N GLU A 181 -2.00 9.46 -21.34
CA GLU A 181 -1.65 10.16 -22.58
C GLU A 181 -0.52 11.13 -22.31
N PHE A 182 0.74 10.68 -22.43
CA PHE A 182 1.89 11.53 -22.14
C PHE A 182 2.17 12.57 -23.24
N ASP A 183 1.78 12.27 -24.48
CA ASP A 183 2.05 13.10 -25.66
C ASP A 183 0.98 14.17 -25.92
N GLU A 184 -0.24 13.96 -25.43
CA GLU A 184 -1.39 14.83 -25.70
C GLU A 184 -1.66 15.78 -24.53
N VAL A 185 -1.84 17.07 -24.84
CA VAL A 185 -2.06 18.14 -23.85
C VAL A 185 -3.49 18.69 -23.94
N HIS A 186 -4.40 17.98 -24.60
CA HIS A 186 -5.73 18.50 -24.87
C HIS A 186 -6.66 18.45 -23.65
N TRP A 187 -6.33 17.62 -22.64
CA TRP A 187 -7.15 17.39 -21.46
C TRP A 187 -6.40 17.86 -20.20
N PRO A 188 -6.80 18.98 -19.56
CA PRO A 188 -6.11 19.53 -18.40
C PRO A 188 -5.92 18.53 -17.27
N GLU A 189 -6.92 17.70 -16.98
CA GLU A 189 -6.92 16.71 -15.91
C GLU A 189 -5.88 15.61 -16.16
N LYS A 190 -5.86 15.05 -17.37
CA LYS A 190 -4.84 14.05 -17.78
C LYS A 190 -3.43 14.62 -17.64
N HIS A 191 -3.24 15.85 -18.11
CA HIS A 191 -1.95 16.52 -18.01
C HIS A 191 -1.52 16.75 -16.55
N GLU A 192 -2.45 17.14 -15.67
CA GLU A 192 -2.16 17.33 -14.24
C GLU A 192 -1.80 16.02 -13.54
N ARG A 193 -2.50 14.92 -13.87
CA ARG A 193 -2.16 13.57 -13.39
C ARG A 193 -0.77 13.14 -13.83
N ASN A 194 -0.47 13.25 -15.13
CA ASN A 194 0.85 12.93 -15.66
C ASN A 194 1.95 13.77 -15.00
N ALA A 195 1.73 15.09 -14.86
CA ALA A 195 2.70 16.01 -14.27
C ALA A 195 3.02 15.65 -12.82
N LYS A 196 2.02 15.20 -12.03
CA LYS A 196 2.24 14.76 -10.65
C LYS A 196 3.05 13.46 -10.59
N LEU A 197 2.79 12.48 -11.47
CA LEU A 197 3.60 11.25 -11.52
C LEU A 197 5.05 11.55 -11.95
N VAL A 198 5.23 12.38 -12.97
CA VAL A 198 6.55 12.84 -13.45
C VAL A 198 7.30 13.60 -12.34
N ASP A 199 6.64 14.50 -11.62
CA ASP A 199 7.23 15.23 -10.47
C ASP A 199 7.67 14.26 -9.37
N THR A 200 6.85 13.26 -9.02
CA THR A 200 7.22 12.23 -8.02
C THR A 200 8.50 11.50 -8.41
N LEU A 201 8.61 11.05 -9.67
CA LEU A 201 9.79 10.33 -10.18
C LEU A 201 11.02 11.25 -10.27
N ALA A 202 10.86 12.49 -10.75
CA ALA A 202 11.94 13.46 -10.83
C ALA A 202 12.53 13.76 -9.44
N ARG A 203 11.67 13.94 -8.44
CA ARG A 203 12.09 14.20 -7.06
C ARG A 203 12.88 13.04 -6.46
N ALA A 204 12.47 11.81 -6.72
CA ALA A 204 13.19 10.63 -6.27
C ALA A 204 14.61 10.58 -6.85
N LEU A 205 14.76 10.85 -8.15
CA LEU A 205 16.05 10.81 -8.84
C LEU A 205 17.05 11.87 -8.37
N VAL A 206 16.59 13.09 -8.07
CA VAL A 206 17.49 14.21 -7.72
C VAL A 206 17.74 14.38 -6.22
N THR A 207 17.02 13.65 -5.36
CA THR A 207 17.19 13.76 -3.90
C THR A 207 18.35 12.89 -3.44
N ASP A 208 19.50 13.51 -3.18
CA ASP A 208 20.76 12.85 -2.82
C ASP A 208 20.67 11.90 -1.60
N GLU A 209 19.73 12.13 -0.68
CA GLU A 209 19.53 11.29 0.50
C GLU A 209 18.65 10.06 0.23
N GLN A 210 17.88 10.05 -0.86
CA GLN A 210 16.93 8.99 -1.16
C GLN A 210 17.66 7.79 -1.79
N LYS A 211 17.72 6.67 -1.05
CA LYS A 211 18.37 5.41 -1.50
C LYS A 211 17.39 4.34 -1.95
N THR A 212 16.09 4.59 -1.76
CA THR A 212 15.03 3.65 -2.08
C THR A 212 13.89 4.41 -2.76
N PHE A 213 13.40 3.85 -3.86
CA PHE A 213 12.09 4.17 -4.40
C PHE A 213 11.11 3.14 -3.87
N LEU A 214 10.16 3.59 -3.04
CA LEU A 214 9.28 2.74 -2.27
C LEU A 214 7.86 2.81 -2.83
N VAL A 215 7.36 1.69 -3.34
CA VAL A 215 5.94 1.48 -3.58
C VAL A 215 5.37 0.75 -2.37
N GLY A 216 4.28 1.24 -1.83
CA GLY A 216 3.58 0.60 -0.73
C GLY A 216 2.17 0.27 -1.13
N ALA A 217 1.66 -0.87 -0.72
CA ALA A 217 0.33 -1.31 -1.08
C ALA A 217 -0.45 -1.85 0.11
N ILE A 218 -1.75 -1.62 0.03
CA ILE A 218 -2.76 -2.13 0.97
C ILE A 218 -3.92 -2.67 0.14
N GLY A 219 -4.55 -3.72 0.62
CA GLY A 219 -5.62 -4.38 -0.11
C GLY A 219 -6.08 -5.68 0.52
N SER A 220 -6.95 -6.38 -0.20
CA SER A 220 -7.43 -7.71 0.16
C SER A 220 -6.42 -8.81 -0.16
N SER A 221 -6.84 -10.07 -0.09
CA SER A 221 -6.11 -11.26 -0.55
C SER A 221 -5.56 -11.17 -1.98
N VAL A 222 -6.23 -10.42 -2.87
CA VAL A 222 -5.73 -10.11 -4.23
C VAL A 222 -4.42 -9.32 -4.16
N MET A 223 -4.36 -8.36 -3.23
CA MET A 223 -3.14 -7.63 -2.93
C MET A 223 -2.15 -8.52 -2.17
N ALA A 224 -2.57 -9.35 -1.22
CA ALA A 224 -1.66 -10.30 -0.56
C ALA A 224 -0.95 -11.24 -1.56
N GLY A 225 -1.63 -11.57 -2.67
CA GLY A 225 -1.13 -12.47 -3.71
C GLY A 225 -1.57 -13.92 -3.51
N HIS A 226 -2.67 -14.14 -2.78
CA HIS A 226 -3.21 -15.47 -2.47
C HIS A 226 -3.47 -16.32 -3.71
N ASP A 227 -3.46 -17.63 -3.53
CA ASP A 227 -3.52 -18.69 -4.55
C ASP A 227 -2.33 -18.72 -5.52
N ASN A 228 -1.22 -18.09 -5.15
CA ASN A 228 0.01 -18.08 -5.93
C ASN A 228 1.20 -18.31 -5.01
N CYS A 229 2.33 -18.80 -5.52
CA CYS A 229 3.60 -18.58 -4.84
C CYS A 229 3.84 -17.07 -4.70
N HIS A 230 4.24 -16.56 -3.52
CA HIS A 230 4.51 -15.12 -3.32
C HIS A 230 5.45 -14.53 -4.38
N TYR A 231 6.43 -15.33 -4.83
CA TYR A 231 7.31 -14.98 -5.94
C TYR A 231 6.57 -14.58 -7.23
N ASP A 232 5.37 -15.08 -7.47
CA ASP A 232 4.56 -14.77 -8.66
C ASP A 232 3.50 -13.68 -8.45
N SER A 233 3.41 -13.14 -7.23
CA SER A 233 2.58 -11.95 -6.97
C SER A 233 3.02 -10.78 -7.85
N TYR A 234 2.09 -9.89 -8.23
CA TYR A 234 2.42 -8.80 -9.14
C TYR A 234 3.48 -7.86 -8.55
N GLN A 235 3.55 -7.74 -7.23
CA GLN A 235 4.53 -6.94 -6.50
C GLN A 235 5.94 -7.50 -6.73
N ALA A 236 6.13 -8.80 -6.49
CA ALA A 236 7.41 -9.46 -6.68
C ALA A 236 7.82 -9.46 -8.17
N GLN A 237 6.85 -9.63 -9.08
CA GLN A 237 7.08 -9.50 -10.52
C GLN A 237 7.52 -8.07 -10.91
N MET A 238 6.88 -7.06 -10.33
CA MET A 238 7.20 -5.65 -10.57
C MET A 238 8.60 -5.31 -10.04
N GLU A 239 8.96 -5.81 -8.86
CA GLU A 239 10.31 -5.65 -8.32
C GLU A 239 11.36 -6.21 -9.27
N ARG A 240 11.19 -7.45 -9.73
CA ARG A 240 12.13 -8.06 -10.68
C ARG A 240 12.21 -7.31 -12.01
N LEU A 241 11.11 -6.79 -12.50
CA LEU A 241 11.06 -6.09 -13.78
C LEU A 241 11.70 -4.69 -13.70
N TRP A 242 11.46 -3.95 -12.59
CA TRP A 242 11.80 -2.52 -12.52
C TRP A 242 13.02 -2.20 -11.65
N GLN A 243 13.50 -3.14 -10.83
CA GLN A 243 14.72 -3.00 -10.04
C GLN A 243 15.94 -2.53 -10.86
N PRO A 244 16.25 -3.08 -12.06
CA PRO A 244 17.42 -2.64 -12.83
C PRO A 244 17.43 -1.15 -13.16
N VAL A 245 16.26 -0.54 -13.35
CA VAL A 245 16.10 0.88 -13.65
C VAL A 245 16.54 1.74 -12.46
N TRP A 246 16.12 1.34 -11.25
CA TRP A 246 16.45 2.05 -10.02
C TRP A 246 17.90 1.78 -9.56
N GLU A 247 18.43 0.58 -9.79
CA GLU A 247 19.85 0.29 -9.55
C GLU A 247 20.76 1.16 -10.42
N ALA A 248 20.38 1.41 -11.67
CA ALA A 248 21.08 2.34 -12.54
C ALA A 248 21.05 3.79 -12.03
N ALA A 249 19.99 4.17 -11.30
CA ALA A 249 19.91 5.43 -10.58
C ALA A 249 20.73 5.46 -9.27
N GLY A 250 21.30 4.32 -8.86
CA GLY A 250 21.98 4.16 -7.58
C GLY A 250 21.03 4.02 -6.39
N MET A 251 19.83 3.50 -6.63
CA MET A 251 18.75 3.31 -5.66
C MET A 251 18.27 1.84 -5.66
N ASN A 252 17.61 1.42 -4.58
CA ASN A 252 16.83 0.18 -4.57
C ASN A 252 15.38 0.48 -4.93
N PHE A 253 14.73 -0.40 -5.68
CA PHE A 253 13.28 -0.46 -5.78
C PHE A 253 12.75 -1.43 -4.71
N VAL A 254 11.76 -1.01 -3.94
CA VAL A 254 11.16 -1.83 -2.89
C VAL A 254 9.66 -1.74 -2.99
N PHE A 255 9.00 -2.88 -2.90
CA PHE A 255 7.56 -3.01 -2.84
C PHE A 255 7.14 -3.53 -1.46
N GLN A 256 6.51 -2.67 -0.66
CA GLN A 256 5.93 -3.03 0.65
C GLN A 256 4.48 -3.46 0.47
N ASN A 257 4.20 -4.74 0.66
CA ASN A 257 2.86 -5.30 0.50
C ASN A 257 2.20 -5.57 1.85
N ALA A 258 1.26 -4.71 2.26
CA ALA A 258 0.39 -4.90 3.42
C ALA A 258 -1.04 -5.29 2.99
N GLY A 259 -1.15 -6.11 1.94
CA GLY A 259 -2.40 -6.76 1.58
C GLY A 259 -2.71 -7.91 2.53
N GLU A 260 -3.99 -8.09 2.87
CA GLU A 260 -4.45 -9.05 3.89
C GLU A 260 -5.64 -9.85 3.41
N GLY A 261 -5.75 -11.11 3.86
CA GLY A 261 -6.94 -11.93 3.67
C GLY A 261 -8.21 -11.29 4.25
N GLY A 262 -9.36 -11.50 3.60
CA GLY A 262 -10.65 -10.92 4.02
C GLY A 262 -11.14 -11.37 5.40
N GLY A 263 -10.58 -12.45 5.95
CA GLY A 263 -10.88 -12.98 7.29
C GLY A 263 -10.23 -12.22 8.45
N CYS A 264 -9.27 -11.33 8.19
CA CYS A 264 -8.58 -10.58 9.24
C CYS A 264 -9.43 -9.38 9.76
N GLY A 265 -8.87 -8.54 10.63
CA GLY A 265 -9.56 -7.32 11.07
C GLY A 265 -9.60 -6.24 10.00
N ASP A 266 -8.66 -6.24 9.06
CA ASP A 266 -8.66 -5.34 7.91
C ASP A 266 -9.85 -5.59 6.96
N SER A 267 -10.25 -4.51 6.32
CA SER A 267 -11.31 -4.43 5.32
C SER A 267 -11.06 -3.21 4.43
N PHE A 268 -11.78 -3.14 3.32
CA PHE A 268 -11.74 -1.97 2.43
C PHE A 268 -12.09 -0.65 3.13
N GLN A 269 -12.73 -0.70 4.31
CA GLN A 269 -13.22 0.50 5.01
C GLN A 269 -12.30 1.04 6.11
N ASN A 270 -11.53 0.19 6.78
CA ASN A 270 -10.67 0.58 7.90
C ASN A 270 -9.19 0.61 7.54
N GLN A 271 -8.72 -0.23 6.61
CA GLN A 271 -7.29 -0.38 6.35
C GLN A 271 -6.60 0.95 5.93
N GLY A 272 -7.32 1.82 5.21
CA GLY A 272 -6.82 3.15 4.82
C GLY A 272 -6.52 4.08 6.00
N PHE A 273 -7.16 3.89 7.16
CA PHE A 273 -6.83 4.66 8.38
C PHE A 273 -5.44 4.29 8.93
N CYS A 274 -4.93 3.11 8.61
CA CYS A 274 -3.63 2.65 9.06
C CYS A 274 -2.51 2.96 8.05
N ILE A 275 -2.76 3.82 7.03
CA ILE A 275 -1.81 4.09 5.94
C ILE A 275 -0.40 4.43 6.41
N THR A 276 -0.24 5.18 7.51
CA THR A 276 1.07 5.57 8.03
C THR A 276 1.88 4.38 8.56
N GLN A 277 1.21 3.37 9.11
CA GLN A 277 1.84 2.14 9.61
C GLN A 277 1.89 1.06 8.52
N ASN A 278 0.86 0.92 7.69
CA ASN A 278 0.78 -0.15 6.70
C ASN A 278 1.73 0.02 5.52
N VAL A 279 2.13 1.25 5.13
CA VAL A 279 3.01 1.43 3.94
C VAL A 279 4.23 2.33 4.18
N SER A 280 4.52 2.67 5.44
CA SER A 280 5.52 3.67 5.84
C SER A 280 5.19 5.12 5.44
N PRO A 281 5.51 6.12 6.28
CA PRO A 281 5.32 7.53 5.92
C PRO A 281 6.22 8.01 4.77
N ASN A 282 7.23 7.22 4.37
CA ASN A 282 8.19 7.58 3.33
C ASN A 282 7.90 6.92 1.97
N VAL A 283 6.69 6.40 1.76
CA VAL A 283 6.26 5.81 0.50
C VAL A 283 6.24 6.83 -0.64
N ASP A 284 6.72 6.43 -1.83
CA ASP A 284 6.75 7.27 -3.03
C ASP A 284 5.47 7.15 -3.85
N ILE A 285 4.84 5.96 -3.89
CA ILE A 285 3.56 5.68 -4.56
C ILE A 285 2.76 4.68 -3.71
N VAL A 286 1.46 4.90 -3.54
CA VAL A 286 0.56 3.98 -2.84
C VAL A 286 -0.29 3.20 -3.85
N HIS A 287 -0.35 1.87 -3.71
CA HIS A 287 -1.29 1.01 -4.43
C HIS A 287 -2.44 0.60 -3.52
N TRP A 288 -3.64 0.49 -4.07
CA TRP A 288 -4.85 0.06 -3.38
C TRP A 288 -5.58 -1.01 -4.19
N SER A 289 -5.91 -2.16 -3.59
CA SER A 289 -6.78 -3.15 -4.24
C SER A 289 -7.73 -3.82 -3.26
N TRP A 290 -9.00 -3.45 -3.36
CA TRP A 290 -10.13 -4.19 -2.80
C TRP A 290 -11.09 -4.53 -3.93
N THR A 291 -10.55 -5.16 -4.98
CA THR A 291 -11.17 -5.40 -6.31
C THR A 291 -12.64 -5.82 -6.25
N TYR A 292 -13.01 -6.66 -5.28
CA TYR A 292 -14.35 -7.25 -5.16
C TYR A 292 -15.27 -6.53 -4.16
N PHE A 293 -14.76 -5.52 -3.46
CA PHE A 293 -15.41 -4.90 -2.32
C PHE A 293 -15.47 -3.36 -2.40
N GLY A 294 -14.87 -2.75 -3.43
CA GLY A 294 -14.82 -1.30 -3.60
C GLY A 294 -14.93 -0.85 -5.05
N GLU A 295 -16.05 -0.24 -5.40
CA GLU A 295 -16.08 0.79 -6.45
C GLU A 295 -15.30 2.03 -5.96
N PRO A 296 -14.96 3.03 -6.81
CA PRO A 296 -14.47 4.31 -6.31
C PRO A 296 -15.41 4.85 -5.22
N SER A 297 -14.93 4.81 -3.99
CA SER A 297 -15.75 4.99 -2.79
C SER A 297 -15.22 6.12 -1.91
N LYS A 298 -15.98 6.42 -0.85
CA LYS A 298 -15.58 7.35 0.21
C LYS A 298 -14.23 6.96 0.84
N GLU A 299 -13.91 5.67 0.92
CA GLU A 299 -12.65 5.15 1.44
C GLU A 299 -11.47 5.52 0.55
N VAL A 300 -11.61 5.37 -0.77
CA VAL A 300 -10.57 5.74 -1.73
C VAL A 300 -10.32 7.24 -1.71
N GLU A 301 -11.38 8.05 -1.63
CA GLU A 301 -11.22 9.49 -1.48
C GLU A 301 -10.48 9.85 -0.19
N ALA A 302 -10.86 9.28 0.95
CA ALA A 302 -10.19 9.50 2.22
C ALA A 302 -8.70 9.12 2.13
N LEU A 303 -8.39 7.97 1.52
CA LEU A 303 -7.03 7.51 1.29
C LEU A 303 -6.22 8.49 0.42
N VAL A 304 -6.76 8.97 -0.69
CA VAL A 304 -6.09 9.96 -1.55
C VAL A 304 -5.78 11.22 -0.75
N ARG A 305 -6.72 11.71 0.05
CA ARG A 305 -6.52 12.92 0.86
C ARG A 305 -5.42 12.71 1.90
N TRP A 306 -5.48 11.61 2.66
CA TRP A 306 -4.50 11.33 3.71
C TRP A 306 -3.10 11.04 3.17
N THR A 307 -3.00 10.36 2.03
CA THR A 307 -1.69 10.13 1.39
C THR A 307 -1.05 11.44 0.92
N GLN A 308 -1.83 12.43 0.47
CA GLN A 308 -1.29 13.76 0.16
C GLN A 308 -0.76 14.53 1.37
N LEU A 309 -1.12 14.13 2.60
CA LEU A 309 -0.57 14.72 3.82
C LEU A 309 0.73 14.05 4.29
N LEU A 310 1.15 12.95 3.65
CA LEU A 310 2.43 12.30 3.95
C LEU A 310 3.61 13.14 3.41
N PRO A 311 4.81 13.02 4.01
CA PRO A 311 6.00 13.78 3.60
C PRO A 311 6.29 13.76 2.11
N LYS A 312 6.02 12.63 1.43
CA LYS A 312 6.27 12.48 0.00
C LYS A 312 5.08 12.76 -0.91
N GLN A 313 3.89 12.96 -0.35
CA GLN A 313 2.65 13.20 -1.08
C GLN A 313 2.46 12.18 -2.23
N PRO A 314 2.57 10.87 -1.95
CA PRO A 314 2.53 9.82 -2.96
C PRO A 314 1.21 9.85 -3.75
N PRO A 315 1.22 9.62 -5.07
CA PRO A 315 0.00 9.32 -5.81
C PRO A 315 -0.61 8.00 -5.34
N VAL A 316 -1.92 7.83 -5.56
CA VAL A 316 -2.65 6.59 -5.24
C VAL A 316 -3.12 5.95 -6.53
N HIS A 317 -2.66 4.74 -6.82
CA HIS A 317 -3.15 3.98 -7.96
C HIS A 317 -3.87 2.73 -7.49
N GLN A 318 -4.98 2.42 -8.15
CA GLN A 318 -5.80 1.27 -7.81
C GLN A 318 -5.56 0.14 -8.79
N PHE A 319 -5.70 -1.09 -8.31
CA PHE A 319 -5.75 -2.29 -9.12
C PHE A 319 -7.14 -2.93 -8.97
N ASN A 320 -7.78 -3.21 -10.10
CA ASN A 320 -9.01 -3.98 -10.19
C ASN A 320 -8.83 -5.15 -11.18
N ALA A 321 -9.19 -6.37 -10.78
CA ALA A 321 -9.12 -7.55 -11.65
C ALA A 321 -10.20 -7.58 -12.75
N GLY A 322 -11.27 -6.79 -12.61
CA GLY A 322 -12.41 -6.75 -13.51
C GLY A 322 -12.22 -5.82 -14.71
N ASN A 323 -13.36 -5.38 -15.26
CA ASN A 323 -13.44 -4.47 -16.40
C ASN A 323 -13.65 -3.03 -15.97
N ILE A 324 -13.19 -2.08 -16.80
CA ILE A 324 -13.45 -0.65 -16.59
C ILE A 324 -14.97 -0.45 -16.47
N PRO A 325 -15.48 0.13 -15.36
CA PRO A 325 -16.89 0.47 -15.26
C PRO A 325 -17.20 1.54 -16.30
N GLY A 326 -18.30 1.37 -17.04
CA GLY A 326 -18.70 2.35 -18.05
C GLY A 326 -18.88 3.74 -17.43
N GLY A 327 -18.37 4.78 -18.10
CA GLY A 327 -18.47 6.17 -17.66
C GLY A 327 -17.14 6.78 -17.21
N GLU A 328 -17.16 8.07 -16.91
CA GLU A 328 -15.98 8.79 -16.43
C GLU A 328 -15.96 8.82 -14.90
N SER A 329 -14.81 8.53 -14.30
CA SER A 329 -14.67 8.64 -12.85
C SER A 329 -14.59 10.09 -12.40
N GLN A 330 -15.65 10.57 -11.75
CA GLN A 330 -15.69 11.88 -11.13
C GLN A 330 -14.56 12.05 -10.11
N LEU A 331 -14.25 10.99 -9.34
CA LEU A 331 -13.16 11.00 -8.37
C LEU A 331 -11.80 11.17 -9.05
N ALA A 332 -11.55 10.43 -10.15
CA ALA A 332 -10.30 10.53 -10.88
C ALA A 332 -10.08 11.93 -11.48
N LYS A 333 -11.15 12.55 -11.98
CA LYS A 333 -11.13 13.93 -12.48
C LYS A 333 -10.90 14.94 -11.35
N HIS A 334 -11.67 14.83 -10.26
CA HIS A 334 -11.63 15.77 -9.14
C HIS A 334 -10.25 15.80 -8.45
N TYR A 335 -9.58 14.64 -8.35
CA TYR A 335 -8.24 14.52 -7.77
C TYR A 335 -7.14 14.32 -8.81
N ALA A 336 -7.35 14.68 -10.08
CA ALA A 336 -6.36 14.45 -11.13
C ALA A 336 -4.98 15.06 -10.80
N LYS A 337 -4.95 16.25 -10.21
CA LYS A 337 -3.73 16.92 -9.72
C LYS A 337 -2.93 16.10 -8.69
N TYR A 338 -3.56 15.17 -7.99
CA TYR A 338 -2.95 14.28 -7.01
C TYR A 338 -2.71 12.87 -7.56
N CYS A 339 -2.94 12.69 -8.87
CA CYS A 339 -2.62 11.50 -9.63
C CYS A 339 -3.26 10.21 -9.08
N ILE A 340 -4.58 10.27 -8.92
CA ILE A 340 -5.39 9.07 -8.75
C ILE A 340 -5.67 8.42 -10.12
N ASN A 341 -5.56 7.10 -10.20
CA ASN A 341 -6.07 6.32 -11.34
C ASN A 341 -6.35 4.86 -10.92
N CYS A 342 -7.03 4.09 -11.76
CA CYS A 342 -7.29 2.66 -11.51
C CYS A 342 -6.98 1.84 -12.77
N PHE A 343 -6.21 0.78 -12.63
CA PHE A 343 -5.92 -0.19 -13.68
C PHE A 343 -6.92 -1.36 -13.62
N TYR A 344 -7.41 -1.79 -14.78
CA TYR A 344 -8.37 -2.89 -14.94
C TYR A 344 -7.78 -4.03 -15.76
N MET A 345 -7.48 -5.14 -15.09
CA MET A 345 -6.76 -6.28 -15.67
C MET A 345 -7.53 -6.95 -16.81
N ARG A 346 -8.82 -7.23 -16.64
CA ARG A 346 -9.60 -7.90 -17.69
C ARG A 346 -9.69 -7.03 -18.95
N THR A 347 -9.88 -5.73 -18.78
CA THR A 347 -9.88 -4.78 -19.90
C THR A 347 -8.52 -4.75 -20.61
N ALA A 348 -7.41 -4.96 -19.89
CA ALA A 348 -6.09 -5.08 -20.49
C ALA A 348 -5.94 -6.26 -21.45
N PHE A 349 -6.47 -7.41 -21.07
CA PHE A 349 -6.51 -8.57 -21.96
C PHE A 349 -7.43 -8.32 -23.17
N GLU A 350 -8.65 -7.81 -22.94
CA GLU A 350 -9.63 -7.53 -23.99
C GLU A 350 -9.11 -6.49 -25.01
N ASN A 351 -8.38 -5.48 -24.56
CA ASN A 351 -7.77 -4.44 -25.40
C ASN A 351 -6.68 -4.98 -26.35
N GLY A 352 -6.13 -6.17 -26.10
CA GLY A 352 -5.21 -6.80 -27.04
C GLY A 352 -5.90 -7.26 -28.34
N GLY A 353 -7.24 -7.24 -28.40
CA GLY A 353 -8.01 -7.61 -29.58
C GLY A 353 -8.27 -9.10 -29.79
N HIS A 354 -8.07 -9.93 -28.75
CA HIS A 354 -8.44 -11.34 -28.77
C HIS A 354 -9.93 -11.49 -28.50
N ASP A 355 -10.60 -12.37 -29.23
CA ASP A 355 -12.06 -12.48 -29.21
C ASP A 355 -12.54 -13.46 -28.13
N PHE A 356 -12.35 -13.06 -26.87
CA PHE A 356 -12.77 -13.82 -25.69
C PHE A 356 -14.28 -14.14 -25.70
N GLU A 357 -15.10 -13.24 -26.27
CA GLU A 357 -16.55 -13.42 -26.35
C GLU A 357 -16.91 -14.58 -27.28
N SER A 358 -16.27 -14.65 -28.45
CA SER A 358 -16.48 -15.78 -29.37
C SER A 358 -15.97 -17.09 -28.78
N GLU A 359 -14.88 -17.09 -28.00
CA GLU A 359 -14.38 -18.29 -27.31
C GLU A 359 -15.37 -18.82 -26.28
N ARG A 360 -15.91 -17.93 -25.45
CA ARG A 360 -16.89 -18.27 -24.43
C ARG A 360 -18.20 -18.80 -25.03
N ASN A 361 -18.57 -18.31 -26.21
CA ASN A 361 -19.84 -18.65 -26.87
C ASN A 361 -19.70 -19.70 -27.98
N ARG A 362 -18.58 -20.44 -28.06
CA ARG A 362 -18.43 -21.50 -29.07
C ARG A 362 -19.52 -22.57 -28.90
N ALA A 363 -20.09 -23.01 -30.01
CA ALA A 363 -21.11 -24.07 -30.01
C ALA A 363 -20.53 -25.44 -29.59
N VAL A 364 -19.23 -25.63 -29.78
CA VAL A 364 -18.49 -26.83 -29.40
C VAL A 364 -17.31 -26.38 -28.55
N ASP A 365 -17.21 -26.93 -27.34
CA ASP A 365 -16.16 -26.63 -26.36
C ASP A 365 -16.05 -25.14 -26.00
N PRO A 366 -17.13 -24.53 -25.46
CA PRO A 366 -17.04 -23.17 -24.92
C PRO A 366 -16.11 -23.17 -23.72
N PHE A 367 -15.17 -22.23 -23.68
CA PHE A 367 -14.33 -22.02 -22.52
C PHE A 367 -14.17 -20.53 -22.24
N ASP A 368 -14.13 -20.17 -20.96
CA ASP A 368 -13.82 -18.83 -20.50
C ASP A 368 -12.37 -18.78 -20.05
N ARG A 369 -11.53 -17.96 -20.69
CA ARG A 369 -10.12 -17.79 -20.29
C ARG A 369 -9.97 -17.13 -18.92
N PHE A 370 -11.01 -16.42 -18.46
CA PHE A 370 -11.09 -15.90 -17.10
C PHE A 370 -11.74 -16.89 -16.14
N GLY A 371 -12.12 -18.08 -16.63
CA GLY A 371 -12.47 -19.21 -15.80
C GLY A 371 -11.28 -19.71 -14.99
N TRP A 372 -11.58 -20.35 -13.87
CA TRP A 372 -10.58 -20.78 -12.91
C TRP A 372 -9.66 -21.86 -13.46
N GLY A 373 -8.35 -21.70 -13.21
CA GLY A 373 -7.30 -22.64 -13.62
C GLY A 373 -6.99 -22.63 -15.12
N TYR A 374 -7.60 -21.75 -15.92
CA TYR A 374 -7.36 -21.75 -17.36
C TYR A 374 -5.96 -21.23 -17.71
N VAL A 375 -5.24 -21.98 -18.54
CA VAL A 375 -3.86 -21.67 -18.96
C VAL A 375 -3.85 -20.91 -20.28
N GLY A 376 -3.28 -19.71 -20.25
CA GLY A 376 -3.00 -18.86 -21.39
C GLY A 376 -4.04 -17.77 -21.64
N ASP A 377 -3.54 -16.58 -21.99
CA ASP A 377 -4.33 -15.35 -22.16
C ASP A 377 -4.87 -15.13 -23.58
N GLY A 378 -4.66 -16.10 -24.48
CA GLY A 378 -4.98 -15.99 -25.91
C GLY A 378 -3.80 -15.53 -26.76
N TYR A 379 -2.73 -15.03 -26.14
CA TYR A 379 -1.50 -14.61 -26.81
C TYR A 379 -0.29 -15.45 -26.40
N HIS A 380 -0.20 -15.78 -25.12
CA HIS A 380 0.86 -16.54 -24.48
C HIS A 380 0.25 -17.68 -23.68
N ASN A 381 0.96 -18.80 -23.62
CA ASN A 381 0.56 -19.94 -22.79
C ASN A 381 1.21 -19.92 -21.40
N THR A 382 2.16 -19.01 -21.17
CA THR A 382 2.84 -18.84 -19.88
C THR A 382 3.32 -17.40 -19.70
N THR A 383 3.71 -17.04 -18.48
CA THR A 383 4.34 -15.73 -18.21
C THR A 383 5.68 -15.59 -18.95
N ARG A 384 6.19 -14.36 -19.08
CA ARG A 384 7.54 -14.07 -19.60
C ARG A 384 8.65 -14.82 -18.85
N TYR A 385 8.41 -15.15 -17.58
CA TYR A 385 9.32 -15.94 -16.76
C TYR A 385 9.19 -17.45 -17.04
N GLY A 386 7.98 -17.93 -17.34
CA GLY A 386 7.70 -19.33 -17.66
C GLY A 386 8.20 -19.76 -19.04
N GLU A 387 8.51 -18.85 -19.96
CA GLU A 387 9.06 -19.21 -21.28
C GLU A 387 10.37 -20.00 -21.19
N ARG A 388 11.15 -19.77 -20.13
CA ARG A 388 12.40 -20.48 -19.85
C ARG A 388 12.25 -21.60 -18.83
N GLU A 389 11.06 -21.82 -18.29
CA GLU A 389 10.79 -22.92 -17.39
C GLU A 389 10.78 -24.23 -18.17
N THR A 390 11.50 -25.22 -17.63
CA THR A 390 11.64 -26.55 -18.22
C THR A 390 10.70 -27.58 -17.61
N ASP A 391 10.19 -27.30 -16.40
CA ASP A 391 9.17 -28.12 -15.77
C ASP A 391 7.77 -27.75 -16.30
N ASP A 392 7.11 -28.72 -16.93
CA ASP A 392 5.82 -28.48 -17.59
C ASP A 392 4.70 -28.11 -16.59
N VAL A 393 4.73 -28.66 -15.38
CA VAL A 393 3.73 -28.36 -14.34
C VAL A 393 3.87 -26.90 -13.92
N ARG A 394 5.08 -26.47 -13.61
CA ARG A 394 5.37 -25.08 -13.26
C ARG A 394 5.10 -24.13 -14.41
N LYS A 395 5.46 -24.50 -15.64
CA LYS A 395 5.21 -23.67 -16.82
C LYS A 395 3.72 -23.44 -17.05
N ASN A 396 2.90 -24.47 -16.87
CA ASN A 396 1.44 -24.37 -16.96
C ASN A 396 0.86 -23.56 -15.81
N SER A 397 1.33 -23.79 -14.59
CA SER A 397 0.99 -23.00 -13.39
C SER A 397 1.22 -21.49 -13.65
N LEU A 398 2.37 -21.14 -14.21
CA LEU A 398 2.73 -19.77 -14.59
C LEU A 398 1.85 -19.19 -15.71
N GLY A 399 1.10 -20.02 -16.44
CA GLY A 399 0.20 -19.59 -17.50
C GLY A 399 -1.23 -19.32 -17.05
N VAL A 400 -1.56 -19.52 -15.78
CA VAL A 400 -2.93 -19.34 -15.28
C VAL A 400 -3.28 -17.85 -15.19
N VAL A 401 -4.37 -17.43 -15.82
CA VAL A 401 -4.88 -16.04 -15.76
C VAL A 401 -5.64 -15.79 -14.46
N MET A 402 -6.53 -16.71 -14.09
CA MET A 402 -7.31 -16.69 -12.85
C MET A 402 -7.17 -18.06 -12.17
N ARG A 403 -6.64 -18.11 -10.95
CA ARG A 403 -6.51 -19.37 -10.18
C ARG A 403 -7.85 -19.81 -9.63
N ASN A 404 -8.54 -18.83 -9.06
CA ASN A 404 -9.89 -18.90 -8.56
C ASN A 404 -10.49 -17.52 -8.82
N TRP A 405 -11.15 -16.92 -7.85
CA TRP A 405 -11.42 -15.49 -7.85
C TRP A 405 -10.15 -14.65 -7.70
N HIS A 406 -9.00 -15.21 -7.33
CA HIS A 406 -7.72 -14.51 -7.40
C HIS A 406 -7.10 -14.57 -8.81
N PRO A 407 -6.47 -13.47 -9.28
CA PRO A 407 -5.60 -13.53 -10.45
C PRO A 407 -4.49 -14.56 -10.25
N GLY A 408 -4.21 -15.33 -11.30
CA GLY A 408 -3.04 -16.22 -11.35
C GLY A 408 -1.77 -15.47 -11.78
N PRO A 409 -0.64 -16.19 -11.96
CA PRO A 409 0.64 -15.57 -12.27
C PRO A 409 0.63 -14.73 -13.55
N MET A 410 -0.18 -15.14 -14.55
CA MET A 410 -0.32 -14.41 -15.82
C MET A 410 -1.18 -13.13 -15.66
N GLY A 411 -2.24 -13.18 -14.86
CA GLY A 411 -3.03 -11.99 -14.49
C GLY A 411 -2.21 -10.99 -13.68
N PHE A 412 -1.38 -11.48 -12.76
CA PHE A 412 -0.45 -10.64 -12.01
C PHE A 412 0.69 -10.09 -12.89
N GLN A 413 1.14 -10.82 -13.90
CA GLN A 413 2.12 -10.28 -14.85
C GLN A 413 1.58 -9.07 -15.59
N ILE A 414 0.41 -9.16 -16.23
CA ILE A 414 -0.13 -8.01 -16.99
C ILE A 414 -0.35 -6.79 -16.09
N THR A 415 -0.69 -7.02 -14.82
CA THR A 415 -0.83 -5.98 -13.79
C THR A 415 0.52 -5.32 -13.49
N SER A 416 1.54 -6.13 -13.17
CA SER A 416 2.92 -5.67 -12.97
C SER A 416 3.45 -4.87 -14.17
N ASP A 417 3.23 -5.39 -15.37
CA ASP A 417 3.70 -4.81 -16.62
C ASP A 417 3.00 -3.48 -16.91
N ALA A 418 1.69 -3.37 -16.68
CA ALA A 418 0.94 -2.14 -16.89
C ALA A 418 1.41 -1.01 -15.97
N PHE A 419 1.60 -1.28 -14.67
CA PHE A 419 2.16 -0.31 -13.73
C PHE A 419 3.58 0.10 -14.14
N THR A 420 4.43 -0.88 -14.45
CA THR A 420 5.82 -0.62 -14.84
C THR A 420 5.92 0.19 -16.13
N TYR A 421 5.08 -0.11 -17.12
CA TYR A 421 5.04 0.59 -18.41
C TYR A 421 4.70 2.07 -18.21
N VAL A 422 3.61 2.37 -17.49
CA VAL A 422 3.19 3.75 -17.17
C VAL A 422 4.28 4.50 -16.41
N TYR A 423 4.86 3.89 -15.37
CA TYR A 423 5.87 4.56 -14.54
C TYR A 423 7.15 4.78 -15.31
N THR A 424 7.53 3.86 -16.20
CA THR A 424 8.73 4.01 -17.03
C THR A 424 8.56 5.10 -18.08
N GLN A 425 7.38 5.25 -18.68
CA GLN A 425 7.07 6.37 -19.57
C GLN A 425 7.19 7.71 -18.83
N ALA A 426 6.59 7.83 -17.65
CA ALA A 426 6.70 9.03 -16.82
C ALA A 426 8.15 9.30 -16.37
N LEU A 427 8.93 8.26 -16.09
CA LEU A 427 10.33 8.35 -15.71
C LEU A 427 11.18 8.95 -16.84
N LEU A 428 10.97 8.52 -18.08
CA LEU A 428 11.70 9.08 -19.22
C LEU A 428 11.44 10.58 -19.40
N ILE A 429 10.20 11.03 -19.18
CA ILE A 429 9.85 12.46 -19.19
C ILE A 429 10.53 13.20 -18.03
N ALA A 430 10.57 12.59 -16.83
CA ALA A 430 11.29 13.16 -15.69
C ALA A 430 12.79 13.34 -16.01
N LEU A 431 13.42 12.34 -16.64
CA LEU A 431 14.82 12.40 -17.06
C LEU A 431 15.04 13.54 -18.08
N ASP A 432 14.13 13.73 -19.04
CA ASP A 432 14.20 14.83 -20.02
C ASP A 432 14.12 16.22 -19.36
N LEU A 433 13.26 16.37 -18.34
CA LEU A 433 13.12 17.63 -17.61
C LEU A 433 14.39 17.95 -16.79
N ILE A 434 14.93 16.95 -16.09
CA ILE A 434 16.17 17.08 -15.31
C ILE A 434 17.34 17.43 -16.24
N GLU A 435 17.49 16.71 -17.36
CA GLU A 435 18.55 16.95 -18.33
C GLU A 435 18.43 18.35 -18.97
N THR A 436 17.21 18.83 -19.22
CA THR A 436 16.97 20.19 -19.68
C THR A 436 17.49 21.23 -18.67
N ASP A 437 17.18 21.08 -17.38
CA ASP A 437 17.70 22.00 -16.35
C ASP A 437 19.22 21.97 -16.29
N MET A 438 19.85 20.79 -16.37
CA MET A 438 21.31 20.66 -16.39
C MET A 438 21.94 21.36 -17.61
N ASN A 439 21.34 21.20 -18.79
CA ASN A 439 21.82 21.83 -20.03
C ASN A 439 21.61 23.36 -20.02
N ASP A 440 20.59 23.85 -19.32
CA ASP A 440 20.36 25.27 -19.05
C ASP A 440 21.31 25.84 -17.98
N GLY A 441 22.22 25.02 -17.43
CA GLY A 441 23.16 25.42 -16.37
C GLY A 441 22.51 25.57 -15.00
N LYS A 442 21.30 25.03 -14.80
CA LYS A 442 20.58 24.99 -13.53
C LYS A 442 20.88 23.70 -12.78
N ASP A 443 20.83 23.75 -11.46
CA ASP A 443 20.87 22.54 -10.63
C ASP A 443 19.44 21.97 -10.50
N PRO A 444 19.15 20.75 -11.00
CA PRO A 444 17.82 20.16 -10.88
C PRO A 444 17.33 20.03 -9.43
N ARG A 445 18.24 20.00 -8.45
CA ARG A 445 17.91 19.97 -7.02
C ARG A 445 17.22 21.24 -6.55
N ASP A 446 17.42 22.37 -7.24
CA ASP A 446 16.71 23.60 -6.93
C ASP A 446 15.20 23.51 -7.22
N THR A 447 14.80 22.64 -8.16
CA THR A 447 13.42 22.41 -8.55
C THR A 447 12.82 21.19 -7.83
N TRP A 448 13.51 20.05 -7.87
CA TRP A 448 12.94 18.75 -7.49
C TRP A 448 13.58 18.11 -6.25
N SER A 449 14.47 18.77 -5.49
CA SER A 449 14.88 18.19 -4.21
C SER A 449 13.65 17.99 -3.29
N ALA A 450 13.61 16.89 -2.54
CA ALA A 450 12.57 16.66 -1.55
C ALA A 450 12.42 17.83 -0.57
N SER A 451 13.52 18.53 -0.24
CA SER A 451 13.51 19.73 0.61
C SER A 451 12.72 20.91 0.04
N LYS A 452 12.43 20.92 -1.26
CA LYS A 452 11.64 21.95 -1.94
C LYS A 452 10.14 21.65 -1.94
N ARG A 453 9.76 20.41 -1.64
CA ARG A 453 8.35 19.98 -1.60
C ARG A 453 7.66 20.70 -0.44
N GLN A 454 6.65 21.51 -0.77
CA GLN A 454 5.83 22.17 0.25
C GLN A 454 4.86 21.15 0.85
N PRO A 455 4.83 20.96 2.17
CA PRO A 455 3.81 20.14 2.82
C PRO A 455 2.41 20.63 2.41
N LEU A 456 1.51 19.70 2.10
CA LEU A 456 0.12 20.04 1.84
C LEU A 456 -0.63 20.04 3.17
N LEU A 457 -1.47 21.05 3.34
CA LEU A 457 -2.43 21.17 4.44
C LEU A 457 -3.82 20.77 3.93
N LYS A 458 -4.76 20.54 4.85
CA LYS A 458 -6.16 20.23 4.49
C LYS A 458 -6.81 21.30 3.60
N THR A 459 -6.38 22.56 3.72
CA THR A 459 -6.85 23.70 2.93
C THR A 459 -6.31 23.72 1.50
N ASP A 460 -5.24 22.97 1.21
CA ASP A 460 -4.65 22.87 -0.13
C ASP A 460 -5.31 21.77 -0.97
N LEU A 461 -6.14 20.93 -0.34
CA LEU A 461 -6.91 19.87 -0.98
C LEU A 461 -8.31 20.39 -1.35
N PRO A 462 -8.91 19.93 -2.46
CA PRO A 462 -10.27 20.33 -2.82
C PRO A 462 -11.27 19.88 -1.75
N ALA A 463 -12.48 20.42 -1.75
CA ALA A 463 -13.54 19.90 -0.89
C ALA A 463 -13.82 18.42 -1.24
N PRO A 464 -14.05 17.54 -0.25
CA PRO A 464 -14.39 16.16 -0.54
C PRO A 464 -15.75 16.04 -1.24
N ILE A 465 -15.92 15.01 -2.06
CA ILE A 465 -17.14 14.78 -2.87
C ILE A 465 -17.89 13.49 -2.48
N LEU A 466 -17.22 12.53 -1.83
CA LEU A 466 -17.75 11.23 -1.39
C LEU A 466 -17.52 10.98 0.11
N CYS A 467 -16.35 11.31 0.66
CA CYS A 467 -15.99 11.06 2.05
C CYS A 467 -16.60 12.08 3.02
N ASP A 468 -16.85 11.62 4.25
CA ASP A 468 -17.35 12.47 5.33
C ASP A 468 -16.31 13.55 5.66
N PRO A 469 -16.63 14.84 5.45
CA PRO A 469 -15.69 15.92 5.72
C PRO A 469 -15.17 15.94 7.16
N GLU A 470 -15.94 15.43 8.13
CA GLU A 470 -15.53 15.36 9.53
C GLU A 470 -14.29 14.48 9.73
N TYR A 471 -14.14 13.43 8.93
CA TYR A 471 -13.08 12.42 9.11
C TYR A 471 -12.02 12.44 8.00
N CYS A 472 -12.31 13.02 6.84
CA CYS A 472 -11.34 13.09 5.75
C CYS A 472 -10.73 14.49 5.50
N VAL A 473 -11.20 15.54 6.19
CA VAL A 473 -10.63 16.91 6.09
C VAL A 473 -9.86 17.25 7.37
N VAL A 474 -8.68 16.64 7.51
CA VAL A 474 -7.85 16.67 8.71
C VAL A 474 -6.46 17.25 8.44
N ASP A 475 -5.82 17.81 9.46
CA ASP A 475 -4.49 18.42 9.34
C ASP A 475 -3.37 17.39 9.23
N GLU A 476 -3.59 16.18 9.76
CA GLU A 476 -2.66 15.06 9.71
C GLU A 476 -3.42 13.77 9.33
N PRO A 477 -2.78 12.82 8.64
CA PRO A 477 -3.40 11.55 8.33
C PRO A 477 -3.67 10.74 9.61
N PRO A 478 -4.69 9.87 9.61
CA PRO A 478 -5.01 9.05 10.77
C PRO A 478 -3.82 8.22 11.25
N LYS A 479 -3.86 7.93 12.54
CA LYS A 479 -2.83 7.19 13.26
C LYS A 479 -3.43 5.90 13.76
N CYS A 480 -2.71 4.81 13.57
CA CYS A 480 -3.22 3.48 13.87
C CYS A 480 -2.14 2.66 14.58
N LEU A 481 -2.56 1.78 15.48
CA LEU A 481 -1.81 0.60 15.90
C LEU A 481 -2.49 -0.61 15.27
N ASN A 482 -1.91 -1.15 14.21
CA ASN A 482 -2.33 -2.37 13.54
C ASN A 482 -1.44 -3.53 14.01
N PHE A 483 -2.07 -4.64 14.43
CA PHE A 483 -1.39 -5.87 14.82
C PHE A 483 -1.31 -6.90 13.68
N GLU A 484 -2.08 -6.72 12.61
CA GLU A 484 -1.98 -7.52 11.39
C GLU A 484 -0.62 -7.28 10.72
N LEU A 485 -0.12 -8.29 10.01
CA LEU A 485 1.21 -8.30 9.43
C LEU A 485 1.15 -8.55 7.93
N PRO A 486 1.96 -7.86 7.11
CA PRO A 486 3.07 -7.02 7.55
C PRO A 486 2.67 -5.55 7.73
N THR A 487 3.35 -4.89 8.67
CA THR A 487 3.34 -3.42 8.81
C THR A 487 4.77 -2.88 8.71
N PHE A 488 4.93 -1.69 8.12
CA PHE A 488 6.26 -1.16 7.77
C PHE A 488 6.58 0.22 8.38
N GLY A 489 5.55 0.95 8.79
CA GLY A 489 5.67 2.24 9.46
C GLY A 489 5.62 2.13 10.98
N LYS A 490 5.71 3.28 11.64
CA LYS A 490 5.58 3.33 13.11
C LYS A 490 4.10 3.36 13.49
N PRO A 491 3.71 2.64 14.55
CA PRO A 491 2.35 2.74 15.05
C PRO A 491 2.12 4.13 15.65
N GLY A 492 0.88 4.58 15.57
CA GLY A 492 0.38 5.82 16.15
C GLY A 492 0.08 5.70 17.64
N ALA A 493 -0.71 4.68 18.00
CA ALA A 493 -0.94 4.29 19.39
C ALA A 493 0.10 3.25 19.83
N SER A 494 0.31 3.12 21.14
CA SER A 494 1.20 2.09 21.71
C SER A 494 0.55 1.42 22.90
N VAL A 495 0.79 0.12 23.10
CA VAL A 495 0.49 -0.55 24.36
C VAL A 495 1.46 -0.02 25.42
N GLU A 496 0.94 0.42 26.56
CA GLU A 496 1.74 0.93 27.67
C GLU A 496 2.34 -0.23 28.48
N ASP A 497 3.53 0.01 29.02
CA ASP A 497 4.14 -0.90 29.99
C ASP A 497 3.33 -0.84 31.31
N PRO A 498 2.98 -1.99 31.92
CA PRO A 498 2.27 -2.01 33.18
C PRO A 498 3.02 -1.29 34.32
N GLY A 499 4.35 -1.23 34.26
CA GLY A 499 5.19 -0.53 35.25
C GLY A 499 5.48 0.93 34.93
N ASP A 500 4.98 1.50 33.82
CA ASP A 500 5.23 2.89 33.45
C ASP A 500 4.54 3.85 34.46
N GLU A 501 5.28 4.82 34.98
CA GLU A 501 4.75 5.84 35.89
C GLU A 501 3.66 6.72 35.26
N LEU A 502 3.65 6.83 33.92
CA LEU A 502 2.64 7.54 33.15
C LEU A 502 1.43 6.66 32.82
N ASN A 503 1.48 5.35 33.05
CA ASN A 503 0.31 4.48 32.85
C ASN A 503 -0.71 4.75 33.97
N PRO A 504 -1.90 5.30 33.65
CA PRO A 504 -2.89 5.62 34.68
C PRO A 504 -3.49 4.39 35.37
N TYR A 505 -3.19 3.19 34.86
CA TYR A 505 -3.60 1.91 35.44
C TYR A 505 -2.40 1.03 35.85
N LYS A 506 -1.24 1.61 36.16
CA LYS A 506 -0.03 0.84 36.52
C LYS A 506 -0.19 -0.16 37.66
N ASP A 507 -1.16 0.06 38.55
CA ASP A 507 -1.47 -0.83 39.67
C ASP A 507 -2.49 -1.95 39.31
N HIS A 508 -2.96 -1.99 38.06
CA HIS A 508 -3.85 -3.02 37.54
C HIS A 508 -3.06 -4.13 36.84
N TYR A 509 -3.64 -5.32 36.86
CA TYR A 509 -3.09 -6.48 36.15
C TYR A 509 -3.23 -6.32 34.65
N GLN A 510 -2.15 -6.53 33.89
CA GLN A 510 -2.06 -6.26 32.45
C GLN A 510 -1.22 -7.35 31.76
N ASN A 511 -1.85 -8.45 31.35
CA ASN A 511 -1.17 -9.63 30.79
C ASN A 511 -1.74 -10.07 29.42
N TRP A 512 -2.24 -9.11 28.65
CA TRP A 512 -2.70 -9.39 27.30
C TRP A 512 -1.52 -9.80 26.41
N THR A 513 -1.76 -10.70 25.46
CA THR A 513 -0.72 -11.27 24.60
C THR A 513 -0.95 -10.93 23.14
N VAL A 514 0.11 -10.60 22.41
CA VAL A 514 0.03 -10.46 20.95
C VAL A 514 -0.10 -11.85 20.34
N TRP A 515 -1.05 -12.00 19.45
CA TRP A 515 -1.36 -13.22 18.70
C TRP A 515 -1.29 -12.94 17.21
N HIS A 516 -0.79 -13.92 16.47
CA HIS A 516 -0.80 -13.97 15.01
C HIS A 516 -1.30 -15.34 14.56
N ALA A 517 -2.04 -15.36 13.45
CA ALA A 517 -2.45 -16.60 12.80
C ALA A 517 -1.21 -17.43 12.47
N PRO A 518 -1.21 -18.75 12.76
CA PRO A 518 -0.06 -19.62 12.51
C PRO A 518 0.01 -20.02 11.03
N ASN A 519 0.22 -19.04 10.15
CA ASN A 519 0.34 -19.26 8.72
C ASN A 519 1.65 -20.02 8.44
N ASP A 520 1.53 -21.18 7.80
CA ASP A 520 2.70 -21.98 7.43
C ASP A 520 3.33 -21.48 6.12
N LEU A 521 4.35 -22.19 5.63
CA LEU A 521 5.03 -21.84 4.39
C LEU A 521 4.11 -21.86 3.15
N TRP A 522 3.04 -22.66 3.19
CA TRP A 522 2.18 -22.95 2.06
C TRP A 522 0.79 -22.33 2.18
N TYR A 523 0.57 -21.53 3.23
CA TYR A 523 -0.64 -20.75 3.42
C TYR A 523 -1.00 -19.99 2.13
N MET A 524 -2.17 -20.28 1.56
CA MET A 524 -2.68 -19.69 0.32
C MET A 524 -1.73 -19.81 -0.89
N VAL A 525 -0.96 -20.90 -0.98
CA VAL A 525 -0.14 -21.24 -2.16
C VAL A 525 -0.84 -22.36 -2.94
N ASP A 526 -0.88 -22.23 -4.27
CA ASP A 526 -1.47 -23.23 -5.16
C ASP A 526 -0.73 -24.58 -5.10
N GLN A 527 -1.46 -25.69 -5.23
CA GLN A 527 -0.90 -27.04 -5.10
C GLN A 527 0.16 -27.37 -6.15
N ASP A 528 0.04 -26.87 -7.37
CA ASP A 528 1.06 -27.07 -8.41
C ASP A 528 2.38 -26.41 -7.99
N ASP A 529 2.31 -25.21 -7.40
CA ASP A 529 3.48 -24.48 -6.91
C ASP A 529 4.09 -25.14 -5.68
N ILE A 530 3.27 -25.63 -4.75
CA ILE A 530 3.76 -26.43 -3.61
C ILE A 530 4.51 -27.66 -4.16
N SER A 531 3.92 -28.38 -5.11
CA SER A 531 4.52 -29.59 -5.68
C SER A 531 5.91 -29.33 -6.29
N PHE A 532 6.06 -28.18 -6.96
CA PHE A 532 7.30 -27.75 -7.59
C PHE A 532 8.35 -27.24 -6.58
N PHE A 533 7.94 -26.44 -5.59
CA PHE A 533 8.88 -25.79 -4.67
C PHE A 533 9.20 -26.60 -3.40
N GLN A 534 8.36 -27.53 -2.96
CA GLN A 534 8.49 -28.17 -1.64
C GLN A 534 9.84 -28.83 -1.34
N HIS A 535 10.54 -29.31 -2.38
CA HIS A 535 11.84 -29.97 -2.27
C HIS A 535 13.01 -29.08 -2.71
N ARG A 536 12.75 -27.83 -3.09
CA ARG A 536 13.75 -26.87 -3.55
C ARG A 536 14.34 -26.07 -2.37
N PRO A 537 15.64 -25.75 -2.40
CA PRO A 537 16.26 -24.90 -1.38
C PRO A 537 15.58 -23.55 -1.19
N GLU A 538 15.03 -22.99 -2.27
CA GLU A 538 14.44 -21.66 -2.33
C GLU A 538 12.94 -21.61 -1.97
N LYS A 539 12.33 -22.68 -1.44
CA LYS A 539 10.89 -22.73 -1.16
C LYS A 539 10.30 -21.56 -0.35
N ASP A 540 11.10 -20.93 0.50
CA ASP A 540 10.68 -19.77 1.30
C ASP A 540 10.30 -18.55 0.45
N ILE A 541 10.68 -18.49 -0.84
CA ILE A 541 10.23 -17.43 -1.75
C ILE A 541 8.72 -17.47 -2.03
N CYS A 542 8.05 -18.60 -1.76
CA CYS A 542 6.60 -18.72 -1.92
C CYS A 542 5.82 -18.29 -0.69
N ARG A 543 6.50 -18.05 0.44
CA ARG A 543 5.85 -17.68 1.69
C ARG A 543 5.16 -16.33 1.56
N HIS A 544 3.85 -16.31 1.81
CA HIS A 544 3.15 -15.06 2.02
C HIS A 544 3.47 -14.48 3.40
N LEU A 545 3.59 -13.16 3.45
CA LEU A 545 3.90 -12.44 4.68
C LEU A 545 2.64 -12.02 5.44
N ASP A 546 1.48 -12.16 4.81
CA ASP A 546 0.21 -11.74 5.40
C ASP A 546 -0.18 -12.68 6.55
N ALA A 547 -0.62 -12.10 7.67
CA ALA A 547 -1.07 -12.82 8.83
C ALA A 547 -2.03 -11.97 9.66
N CYS A 548 -3.25 -12.48 9.85
CA CYS A 548 -4.18 -11.91 10.80
C CYS A 548 -3.51 -11.82 12.18
N GLY A 549 -3.69 -10.70 12.87
CA GLY A 549 -3.04 -10.43 14.15
C GLY A 549 -3.87 -9.56 15.06
N GLY A 550 -3.63 -9.70 16.36
CA GLY A 550 -4.32 -8.92 17.38
C GLY A 550 -3.65 -9.03 18.74
N ILE A 551 -4.03 -8.15 19.65
CA ILE A 551 -3.76 -8.33 21.09
C ILE A 551 -4.96 -9.00 21.74
N SER A 552 -4.70 -10.07 22.49
CA SER A 552 -5.69 -11.06 22.90
C SER A 552 -5.75 -11.23 24.41
N ALA A 553 -6.96 -11.48 24.90
CA ALA A 553 -7.27 -11.88 26.27
C ALA A 553 -8.53 -12.76 26.29
N GLN A 554 -8.68 -13.61 27.31
CA GLN A 554 -9.82 -14.51 27.43
C GLN A 554 -10.41 -14.55 28.84
N SER A 555 -9.60 -14.35 29.87
CA SER A 555 -9.98 -14.52 31.27
C SER A 555 -9.82 -13.24 32.07
N VAL A 556 -10.50 -13.15 33.21
CA VAL A 556 -10.30 -12.05 34.17
C VAL A 556 -8.85 -11.96 34.65
N ASN A 557 -8.13 -13.07 34.60
CA ASN A 557 -6.71 -13.14 34.94
C ASN A 557 -5.81 -12.63 33.82
N ASP A 558 -6.32 -12.18 32.68
CA ASP A 558 -5.53 -11.42 31.70
C ASP A 558 -5.58 -9.91 32.00
N GLY A 559 -6.58 -9.48 32.79
CA GLY A 559 -6.75 -8.12 33.24
C GLY A 559 -7.03 -7.15 32.09
N MET A 560 -6.28 -6.05 32.03
CA MET A 560 -6.51 -4.99 31.05
C MET A 560 -5.34 -4.78 30.09
N VAL A 561 -5.65 -4.21 28.93
CA VAL A 561 -4.68 -3.60 28.03
C VAL A 561 -4.89 -2.10 28.04
N VAL A 562 -3.79 -1.33 28.10
CA VAL A 562 -3.83 0.13 28.08
C VAL A 562 -3.08 0.62 26.85
N PHE A 563 -3.78 1.37 26.00
CA PHE A 563 -3.22 2.03 24.83
C PHE A 563 -3.02 3.51 25.11
N ARG A 564 -1.78 3.98 24.99
CA ARG A 564 -1.48 5.41 24.88
C ARG A 564 -1.78 5.87 23.46
N LEU A 565 -2.67 6.84 23.36
CA LEU A 565 -3.09 7.43 22.09
C LEU A 565 -2.16 8.57 21.70
N PRO A 566 -1.90 8.77 20.40
CA PRO A 566 -1.14 9.91 19.92
C PRO A 566 -1.91 11.22 20.16
N LYS A 567 -1.26 12.34 19.86
CA LYS A 567 -1.98 13.60 19.74
C LYS A 567 -3.02 13.48 18.62
N MET A 568 -4.28 13.68 18.96
CA MET A 568 -5.40 13.64 18.03
C MET A 568 -5.82 15.05 17.62
N SER A 569 -6.40 15.18 16.44
CA SER A 569 -6.93 16.42 15.88
C SER A 569 -8.45 16.51 15.95
N VAL A 570 -9.14 15.37 15.87
CA VAL A 570 -10.61 15.27 15.90
C VAL A 570 -11.10 14.70 17.24
N GLY A 571 -10.34 13.78 17.83
CA GLY A 571 -10.72 13.03 19.02
C GLY A 571 -11.56 11.81 18.70
N LEU A 572 -11.42 11.29 17.47
CA LEU A 572 -12.03 10.04 17.04
C LEU A 572 -11.17 8.87 17.55
N VAL A 573 -11.80 7.89 18.19
CA VAL A 573 -11.14 6.64 18.61
C VAL A 573 -11.99 5.47 18.15
N ILE A 574 -11.38 4.56 17.39
CA ILE A 574 -12.00 3.36 16.85
C ILE A 574 -11.17 2.16 17.28
N ILE A 575 -11.83 1.09 17.68
CA ILE A 575 -11.22 -0.22 17.91
C ILE A 575 -11.79 -1.22 16.90
N CYS A 576 -10.92 -2.01 16.30
CA CYS A 576 -11.31 -3.11 15.44
C CYS A 576 -10.91 -4.43 16.08
N GLY A 577 -11.72 -5.45 15.81
CA GLY A 577 -11.49 -6.78 16.32
C GLY A 577 -11.80 -7.82 15.26
N MET A 578 -11.27 -9.00 15.49
CA MET A 578 -11.64 -10.19 14.74
C MET A 578 -12.14 -11.24 15.72
N SER A 579 -13.25 -11.87 15.38
CA SER A 579 -13.66 -13.12 15.99
C SER A 579 -14.53 -13.84 14.99
N GLU A 580 -14.27 -15.12 14.80
CA GLU A 580 -15.10 -16.00 13.97
C GLU A 580 -16.58 -15.83 14.33
N GLY A 581 -17.38 -15.45 13.33
CA GLY A 581 -18.83 -15.34 13.43
C GLY A 581 -19.37 -14.24 14.37
N ARG A 582 -18.55 -13.32 14.89
CA ARG A 582 -19.02 -12.20 15.72
C ARG A 582 -18.87 -10.86 15.01
N SER A 583 -19.93 -10.07 15.06
CA SER A 583 -19.92 -8.66 14.70
C SER A 583 -19.22 -7.79 15.76
N ALA A 584 -18.78 -6.60 15.37
CA ALA A 584 -18.20 -5.60 16.26
C ALA A 584 -19.15 -5.21 17.40
N ALA A 585 -20.46 -5.19 17.14
CA ALA A 585 -21.44 -4.96 18.19
C ALA A 585 -21.40 -6.07 19.24
N GLU A 586 -21.34 -7.34 18.84
CA GLU A 586 -21.23 -8.47 19.77
C GLU A 586 -19.87 -8.50 20.49
N MET A 587 -18.80 -8.05 19.84
CA MET A 587 -17.46 -8.03 20.43
C MET A 587 -17.28 -6.90 21.43
N PHE A 588 -17.76 -5.69 21.14
CA PHE A 588 -17.40 -4.48 21.87
C PHE A 588 -18.57 -3.81 22.60
N ILE A 589 -19.76 -3.76 21.99
CA ILE A 589 -20.89 -2.98 22.52
C ILE A 589 -21.74 -3.83 23.47
N ASN A 590 -22.13 -5.02 23.03
CA ASN A 590 -22.99 -5.93 23.77
C ASN A 590 -22.20 -6.90 24.67
N ASN A 591 -20.87 -6.83 24.64
CA ASN A 591 -20.01 -7.74 25.38
C ASN A 591 -19.85 -7.30 26.83
N THR A 592 -20.63 -7.90 27.73
CA THR A 592 -20.56 -7.62 29.17
C THR A 592 -19.34 -8.21 29.86
N ALA A 593 -18.53 -9.00 29.15
CA ALA A 593 -17.30 -9.58 29.70
C ALA A 593 -16.10 -8.63 29.58
N ILE A 594 -16.26 -7.47 28.94
CA ILE A 594 -15.24 -6.43 28.86
C ILE A 594 -15.77 -5.09 29.36
N GLU A 595 -14.86 -4.23 29.82
CA GLU A 595 -15.10 -2.82 30.10
C GLU A 595 -14.12 -1.97 29.31
N ILE A 596 -14.63 -0.98 28.56
CA ILE A 596 -13.81 -0.03 27.80
C ILE A 596 -13.82 1.31 28.53
N SER A 597 -12.64 1.86 28.79
CA SER A 597 -12.47 3.14 29.47
C SER A 597 -11.62 4.11 28.66
N TYR A 598 -11.98 5.39 28.69
CA TYR A 598 -11.19 6.50 28.13
C TYR A 598 -10.75 7.43 29.25
N ASN A 599 -9.44 7.64 29.40
CA ASN A 599 -8.85 8.46 30.47
C ASN A 599 -9.42 8.12 31.87
N THR A 600 -9.40 6.83 32.25
CA THR A 600 -9.91 6.33 33.56
C THR A 600 -11.42 6.41 33.79
N VAL A 601 -12.19 6.76 32.76
CA VAL A 601 -13.66 6.77 32.86
C VAL A 601 -14.24 5.73 31.90
N PRO A 602 -15.09 4.81 32.40
CA PRO A 602 -15.82 3.89 31.55
C PRO A 602 -16.62 4.62 30.47
N VAL A 603 -16.50 4.15 29.24
CA VAL A 603 -17.26 4.66 28.09
C VAL A 603 -18.63 4.00 28.11
N ASN A 604 -19.69 4.80 27.92
CA ASN A 604 -21.05 4.28 27.83
C ASN A 604 -21.22 3.48 26.51
N PRO A 605 -21.51 2.17 26.54
CA PRO A 605 -21.71 1.38 25.32
C PRO A 605 -22.84 1.92 24.43
N GLU A 606 -23.85 2.59 24.98
CA GLU A 606 -24.95 3.20 24.21
C GLU A 606 -24.50 4.38 23.33
N GLU A 607 -23.32 4.97 23.60
CA GLU A 607 -22.74 6.06 22.81
C GLU A 607 -21.80 5.55 21.71
N MET A 608 -21.44 4.27 21.76
CA MET A 608 -20.62 3.60 20.75
C MET A 608 -21.47 3.20 19.54
N ASP A 609 -20.83 3.07 18.37
CA ASP A 609 -21.49 2.54 17.18
C ASP A 609 -20.52 1.78 16.28
N ILE A 610 -21.06 0.87 15.47
CA ILE A 610 -20.30 0.16 14.44
C ILE A 610 -19.79 1.18 13.43
N TYR A 611 -18.47 1.24 13.26
CA TYR A 611 -17.84 2.19 12.38
C TYR A 611 -16.47 1.70 11.92
N PRO A 612 -16.20 1.65 10.61
CA PRO A 612 -17.13 1.88 9.49
C PRO A 612 -18.12 0.70 9.31
N TRP A 613 -18.96 0.77 8.28
CA TRP A 613 -20.15 -0.06 8.04
C TRP A 613 -19.92 -1.59 7.92
N ALA A 614 -18.69 -2.07 7.84
CA ALA A 614 -18.30 -3.48 7.60
C ALA A 614 -18.30 -4.34 8.88
N GLY A 615 -18.81 -3.83 10.00
CA GLY A 615 -19.12 -4.67 11.14
C GLY A 615 -17.92 -5.23 11.92
N LYS A 616 -16.67 -4.86 11.62
CA LYS A 616 -15.47 -5.33 12.36
C LYS A 616 -14.92 -4.31 13.37
N CYS A 617 -15.39 -3.07 13.29
CA CYS A 617 -14.87 -1.96 14.07
C CYS A 617 -15.98 -1.23 14.82
N THR A 618 -15.65 -0.72 16.01
CA THR A 618 -16.52 0.09 16.87
C THR A 618 -15.86 1.44 17.10
N ARG A 619 -16.59 2.52 16.81
CA ARG A 619 -16.20 3.87 17.22
C ARG A 619 -16.53 4.05 18.68
N VAL A 620 -15.48 4.10 19.50
CA VAL A 620 -15.54 4.30 20.95
C VAL A 620 -15.79 5.76 21.27
N MET A 621 -15.18 6.68 20.52
CA MET A 621 -15.31 8.12 20.70
C MET A 621 -15.46 8.81 19.35
N LYS A 622 -16.42 9.74 19.23
CA LYS A 622 -16.64 10.52 18.00
C LYS A 622 -15.78 11.78 17.94
N ARG A 623 -15.61 12.42 19.09
CA ARG A 623 -14.92 13.71 19.28
C ARG A 623 -14.34 13.75 20.69
N PHE A 624 -13.47 14.73 20.93
CA PHE A 624 -12.97 15.00 22.27
C PHE A 624 -14.11 15.26 23.28
N PRO A 625 -14.03 14.68 24.49
CA PRO A 625 -14.89 15.07 25.59
C PRO A 625 -14.60 16.53 25.97
N THR A 626 -15.65 17.34 26.13
CA THR A 626 -15.52 18.80 26.38
C THR A 626 -15.50 19.17 27.87
N SER A 627 -15.72 18.20 28.76
CA SER A 627 -15.78 18.42 30.21
C SER A 627 -15.58 17.11 30.98
N GLY A 628 -15.30 17.22 32.28
CA GLY A 628 -15.16 16.07 33.18
C GLY A 628 -13.78 15.41 33.09
N ARG A 629 -13.58 14.35 33.87
CA ARG A 629 -12.30 13.61 33.93
C ARG A 629 -11.85 13.08 32.58
N GLN A 630 -12.79 12.75 31.67
CA GLN A 630 -12.45 12.30 30.33
C GLN A 630 -11.66 13.35 29.54
N SER A 631 -11.91 14.64 29.81
CA SER A 631 -11.21 15.76 29.15
C SER A 631 -9.85 16.08 29.78
N GLU A 632 -9.51 15.46 30.91
CA GLU A 632 -8.25 15.68 31.60
C GLU A 632 -7.18 14.72 31.04
N THR A 633 -6.02 15.26 30.64
CA THR A 633 -4.85 14.48 30.21
C THR A 633 -3.63 14.85 31.05
N PRO A 634 -3.55 14.39 32.32
CA PRO A 634 -2.50 14.84 33.26
C PRO A 634 -1.07 14.58 32.75
N THR A 635 -0.88 13.53 31.94
CA THR A 635 0.41 13.16 31.35
C THR A 635 0.66 13.81 29.98
N GLY A 636 -0.30 14.61 29.48
CA GLY A 636 -0.30 15.14 28.12
C GLY A 636 -0.77 14.14 27.05
N HIS A 637 -1.14 12.92 27.45
CA HIS A 637 -1.64 11.87 26.57
C HIS A 637 -3.06 11.45 26.94
N ALA A 638 -3.80 10.98 25.94
CA ALA A 638 -5.05 10.26 26.14
C ALA A 638 -4.77 8.75 26.20
N TYR A 639 -5.58 8.02 26.96
CA TYR A 639 -5.47 6.57 27.11
C TYR A 639 -6.81 5.91 26.84
N LEU A 640 -6.75 4.82 26.07
CA LEU A 640 -7.84 3.88 25.92
C LEU A 640 -7.47 2.61 26.68
N ALA A 641 -8.34 2.10 27.54
CA ALA A 641 -8.12 0.84 28.22
C ALA A 641 -9.28 -0.12 27.95
N VAL A 642 -8.96 -1.41 27.81
CA VAL A 642 -9.93 -2.50 27.67
C VAL A 642 -9.63 -3.54 28.73
N ASN A 643 -10.57 -3.80 29.62
CA ASN A 643 -10.42 -4.70 30.76
C ASN A 643 -11.33 -5.93 30.62
N VAL A 644 -10.81 -7.13 30.88
CA VAL A 644 -11.63 -8.35 30.95
C VAL A 644 -12.23 -8.47 32.36
N VAL A 645 -13.56 -8.40 32.46
CA VAL A 645 -14.30 -8.44 33.73
C VAL A 645 -15.05 -9.75 33.96
N ALA A 646 -15.14 -10.62 32.94
CA ALA A 646 -15.61 -11.98 33.06
C ALA A 646 -14.87 -12.90 32.09
N ASP A 647 -14.75 -14.19 32.42
CA ASP A 647 -14.17 -15.18 31.53
C ASP A 647 -15.03 -15.36 30.27
N MET A 648 -14.38 -15.47 29.11
CA MET A 648 -15.01 -15.63 27.80
C MET A 648 -14.74 -17.03 27.24
N GLU A 649 -15.73 -17.59 26.54
CA GLU A 649 -15.60 -18.90 25.90
C GLU A 649 -14.52 -18.93 24.82
N LYS A 650 -14.44 -17.86 24.02
CA LYS A 650 -13.42 -17.66 22.98
C LYS A 650 -12.54 -16.47 23.33
N PRO A 651 -11.25 -16.47 22.92
CA PRO A 651 -10.40 -15.30 23.02
C PRO A 651 -11.05 -14.06 22.39
N PHE A 652 -10.82 -12.91 23.01
CA PHE A 652 -11.18 -11.59 22.51
C PHE A 652 -9.94 -10.95 21.91
N LEU A 653 -10.02 -10.53 20.64
CA LEU A 653 -8.89 -9.95 19.91
C LEU A 653 -9.19 -8.51 19.48
N ILE A 654 -8.27 -7.60 19.79
CA ILE A 654 -8.21 -6.26 19.21
C ILE A 654 -7.15 -6.28 18.11
N THR A 655 -7.57 -6.10 16.86
CA THR A 655 -6.64 -6.09 15.71
C THR A 655 -6.08 -4.72 15.48
N GLN A 656 -6.87 -3.66 15.70
CA GLN A 656 -6.47 -2.29 15.41
C GLN A 656 -7.01 -1.30 16.45
N VAL A 657 -6.20 -0.28 16.74
CA VAL A 657 -6.63 0.93 17.44
C VAL A 657 -6.36 2.13 16.54
N ILE A 658 -7.42 2.74 16.03
CA ILE A 658 -7.38 3.86 15.08
C ILE A 658 -7.75 5.15 15.81
N THR A 659 -7.02 6.22 15.49
CA THR A 659 -7.17 7.55 16.08
C THR A 659 -7.06 8.65 15.03
N LEU A 660 -7.80 9.74 15.24
CA LEU A 660 -7.79 10.92 14.35
C LEU A 660 -7.91 12.24 15.10
#